data_AF-A0A972ZPF9-F1
#
_entry.id   AF-A0A972ZPF9-F1
#
_cell.length_a   1.000
_cell.length_b   1.000
_cell.length_c   1.000
_cell.angle_alpha   90.00
_cell.angle_beta   90.00
_cell.angle_gamma   90.00
#
_symmetry.space_group_name_H-M   'P 1'
#
loop_
_entity.id
_entity.type
_entity.pdbx_description
1 polymer ?
#
loop_
_entity_poly.entity_id
_entity_poly.type
_entity_poly.pdbx_seq_one_letter_code
_entity_poly.pdbx_strand_id
1 'polypeptide(L)'
;MQPTAFNFHHLFLLKKTGKSWADYAKKIQEDIKNNNKLTPFLMDLVCDEGNKDEIEGLEESNNDIQSDKEIVGELYFPLPYNDEQKKIAKQVESNYGAVVQGPPGTGKTHTIANLISRFLALGKTVLVTSQTGQALSVLKSHIPKEIRSMVVSQVEANSRNNDLQSSVSEINTTLSDTTEFTDEKKKRTEEELQNIREKIAQKNNDFEKVSLLDSREKIIIGIEKFTPIKGAKFITEFQDNDEFKISDDIHHNDELAISQSKINSYISALRSADSEIWDFVKLDKIPTIDTLPTLDILEHFFKLNKELNKEELQLYKLYVPDNEELNNIDNIEENINDYNTHKEKASKFKERLKEVGFFKKNNILESSFFDKTKENNISDVCDDLKTLKEALLSFDEPYEKELFEILKNDNQKQRWENILTKIKRIQKKYNESEGILLGKKITLIDKYDIDYISALEIISKITEQAKNNGDKVKKGLRLLLNLDVRKFIKKTKIDGKEICNNNDIEVINAYFLKIKLENDLKNIWEQSFQSMVNKKELSDPFNIVEFEGIIDSMNRIIYFEKDNIKLNTNIKNYKLFKEVNILDLSFIENALTVFDNFLSYFKSNEYENLISGIASSFEKANTHKKTLLLATYIKEKNIDKIIVTKKEIQELNERKKLSIER
;
A
#
# COMPACT_ATOMS: atom_id res chain seq x y z
N MET A 1 -49.50 -32.21 -49.06
CA MET A 1 -48.43 -33.20 -48.79
C MET A 1 -48.65 -33.74 -47.38
N GLN A 2 -48.81 -35.05 -47.22
CA GLN A 2 -48.83 -35.68 -45.90
C GLN A 2 -47.40 -35.76 -45.32
N PRO A 3 -47.22 -35.77 -44.00
CA PRO A 3 -45.91 -35.95 -43.39
C PRO A 3 -45.41 -37.38 -43.64
N THR A 4 -44.42 -37.51 -44.52
CA THR A 4 -43.69 -38.76 -44.75
C THR A 4 -42.49 -38.84 -43.82
N ALA A 5 -42.43 -39.90 -43.01
CA ALA A 5 -41.27 -40.22 -42.19
C ALA A 5 -40.25 -41.01 -43.01
N PHE A 6 -39.03 -40.50 -43.10
CA PHE A 6 -37.90 -41.24 -43.66
C PHE A 6 -37.06 -41.83 -42.52
N ASN A 7 -36.86 -43.14 -42.54
CA ASN A 7 -36.06 -43.88 -41.55
C ASN A 7 -34.56 -43.82 -41.91
N PHE A 8 -33.99 -42.62 -42.01
CA PHE A 8 -32.54 -42.44 -42.08
C PHE A 8 -32.02 -41.97 -40.74
N HIS A 9 -30.92 -42.56 -40.28
CA HIS A 9 -30.24 -42.13 -39.08
C HIS A 9 -29.64 -40.75 -39.34
N HIS A 10 -30.28 -39.69 -38.86
CA HIS A 10 -29.73 -38.35 -38.93
C HIS A 10 -28.74 -38.13 -37.78
N LEU A 11 -27.45 -38.10 -38.12
CA LEU A 11 -26.41 -37.71 -37.18
C LEU A 11 -26.38 -36.18 -37.09
N PHE A 12 -26.99 -35.61 -36.03
CA PHE A 12 -26.85 -34.19 -35.74
C PHE A 12 -25.48 -33.92 -35.12
N LEU A 13 -24.52 -33.49 -35.95
CA LEU A 13 -23.25 -32.97 -35.49
C LEU A 13 -23.45 -31.58 -34.87
N LEU A 14 -23.64 -31.55 -33.56
CA LEU A 14 -23.52 -30.33 -32.77
C LEU A 14 -22.06 -29.87 -32.82
N LYS A 15 -21.80 -28.81 -33.58
CA LYS A 15 -20.52 -28.09 -33.54
C LYS A 15 -20.40 -27.46 -32.14
N LYS A 16 -19.69 -28.13 -31.22
CA LYS A 16 -19.32 -27.54 -29.93
C LYS A 16 -18.46 -26.31 -30.24
N THR A 17 -19.04 -25.12 -30.14
CA THR A 17 -18.33 -23.85 -30.17
C THR A 17 -17.59 -23.68 -28.84
N GLY A 18 -16.48 -24.37 -28.74
CA GLY A 18 -15.49 -24.27 -27.68
C GLY A 18 -14.30 -25.10 -28.15
N LYS A 19 -13.14 -24.46 -28.38
CA LYS A 19 -11.92 -25.11 -28.87
C LYS A 19 -11.73 -26.44 -28.14
N SER A 20 -11.76 -27.53 -28.88
CA SER A 20 -11.66 -28.88 -28.34
C SER A 20 -10.23 -29.12 -27.84
N TRP A 21 -10.06 -29.91 -26.78
CA TRP A 21 -8.74 -30.45 -26.42
C TRP A 21 -8.03 -31.12 -27.61
N ALA A 22 -8.81 -31.67 -28.55
CA ALA A 22 -8.29 -32.20 -29.81
C ALA A 22 -7.70 -31.14 -30.74
N ASP A 23 -8.20 -29.90 -30.72
CA ASP A 23 -7.66 -28.80 -31.53
C ASP A 23 -6.33 -28.29 -30.95
N TYR A 24 -6.21 -28.27 -29.61
CA TYR A 24 -4.95 -27.97 -28.93
C TYR A 24 -3.92 -29.08 -29.17
N ALA A 25 -4.31 -30.35 -29.04
CA ALA A 25 -3.44 -31.48 -29.33
C ALA A 25 -2.97 -31.48 -30.80
N LYS A 26 -3.86 -31.14 -31.75
CA LYS A 26 -3.48 -30.95 -33.17
C LYS A 26 -2.50 -29.81 -33.38
N LYS A 27 -2.69 -28.67 -32.71
CA LYS A 27 -1.72 -27.56 -32.76
C LYS A 27 -0.35 -27.95 -32.21
N ILE A 28 -0.32 -28.60 -31.05
CA ILE A 28 0.93 -29.10 -30.46
C ILE A 28 1.59 -30.09 -31.43
N GLN A 29 0.81 -30.96 -32.07
CA GLN A 29 1.31 -31.90 -33.07
C GLN A 29 1.84 -31.19 -34.34
N GLU A 30 1.18 -30.14 -34.81
CA GLU A 30 1.64 -29.30 -35.92
C GLU A 30 2.91 -28.54 -35.57
N ASP A 31 3.01 -27.97 -34.38
CA ASP A 31 4.20 -27.26 -33.90
C ASP A 31 5.40 -28.19 -33.77
N ILE A 32 5.21 -29.41 -33.24
CA ILE A 32 6.24 -30.45 -33.18
C ILE A 32 6.67 -30.89 -34.58
N LYS A 33 5.71 -31.06 -35.52
CA LYS A 33 6.01 -31.43 -36.92
C LYS A 33 6.78 -30.34 -37.66
N ASN A 34 6.47 -29.07 -37.40
CA ASN A 34 7.07 -27.94 -38.10
C ASN A 34 8.46 -27.58 -37.56
N ASN A 35 8.70 -27.73 -36.25
CA ASN A 35 9.97 -27.36 -35.61
C ASN A 35 10.89 -28.55 -35.31
N ASN A 36 10.43 -29.79 -35.55
CA ASN A 36 11.14 -31.05 -35.27
C ASN A 36 11.71 -31.19 -33.84
N LYS A 37 11.25 -30.35 -32.90
CA LYS A 37 11.65 -30.31 -31.49
C LYS A 37 10.46 -29.88 -30.64
N LEU A 38 10.35 -30.44 -29.44
CA LEU A 38 9.48 -29.90 -28.40
C LEU A 38 9.96 -28.49 -28.04
N THR A 39 9.03 -27.59 -27.69
CA THR A 39 9.44 -26.27 -27.20
C THR A 39 10.21 -26.45 -25.88
N PRO A 40 11.22 -25.60 -25.58
CA PRO A 40 12.00 -25.71 -24.34
C PRO A 40 11.14 -25.77 -23.08
N PHE A 41 10.02 -25.03 -23.04
CA PHE A 41 9.01 -25.09 -21.97
C PHE A 41 8.36 -26.48 -21.82
N LEU A 42 7.96 -27.11 -22.94
CA LEU A 42 7.38 -28.46 -22.90
C LEU A 42 8.44 -29.50 -22.56
N MET A 43 9.69 -29.26 -22.93
CA MET A 43 10.81 -30.13 -22.55
C MET A 43 11.05 -30.09 -21.04
N ASP A 44 11.08 -28.90 -20.45
CA ASP A 44 11.24 -28.68 -19.00
C ASP A 44 10.05 -29.22 -18.19
N LEU A 45 8.82 -29.18 -18.75
CA LEU A 45 7.61 -29.65 -18.08
C LEU A 45 7.41 -31.19 -18.16
N VAL A 46 7.93 -31.85 -19.20
CA VAL A 46 7.64 -33.27 -19.51
C VAL A 46 8.83 -34.18 -19.22
N CYS A 47 10.07 -33.67 -19.23
CA CYS A 47 11.24 -34.51 -19.01
C CYS A 47 11.52 -34.74 -17.53
N ASP A 48 11.53 -36.00 -17.12
CA ASP A 48 11.99 -36.46 -15.82
C ASP A 48 13.48 -36.11 -15.63
N GLU A 49 13.88 -35.82 -14.39
CA GLU A 49 15.24 -35.35 -14.03
C GLU A 49 16.38 -36.25 -14.53
N GLY A 50 16.10 -37.51 -14.90
CA GLY A 50 17.08 -38.46 -15.42
C GLY A 50 17.46 -38.33 -16.91
N ASN A 51 16.83 -37.44 -17.69
CA ASN A 51 17.10 -37.29 -19.13
C ASN A 51 17.69 -35.90 -19.52
N LYS A 52 18.13 -35.09 -18.55
CA LYS A 52 18.76 -33.78 -18.84
C LYS A 52 20.12 -33.92 -19.53
N ASP A 53 20.85 -35.01 -19.28
CA ASP A 53 22.20 -35.24 -19.81
C ASP A 53 22.25 -35.48 -21.34
N GLU A 54 21.14 -35.90 -21.98
CA GLU A 54 21.13 -36.16 -23.43
C GLU A 54 20.89 -34.91 -24.30
N ILE A 55 20.56 -33.76 -23.70
CA ILE A 55 20.24 -32.51 -24.43
C ILE A 55 21.32 -31.43 -24.22
N GLU A 56 22.22 -31.62 -23.24
CA GLU A 56 23.38 -30.76 -22.96
C GLU A 56 24.53 -30.89 -23.99
N GLY A 57 24.26 -31.40 -25.18
CA GLY A 57 25.27 -31.53 -26.24
C GLY A 57 25.54 -30.27 -27.07
N LEU A 58 24.99 -29.09 -26.75
CA LEU A 58 25.12 -27.91 -27.62
C LEU A 58 25.49 -26.57 -26.97
N GLU A 59 25.63 -26.44 -25.65
CA GLU A 59 26.25 -25.24 -25.07
C GLU A 59 27.11 -25.61 -23.85
N GLU A 60 28.33 -26.09 -24.11
CA GLU A 60 29.40 -26.09 -23.11
C GLU A 60 29.75 -24.63 -22.76
N SER A 61 29.35 -24.17 -21.58
CA SER A 61 30.29 -23.58 -20.61
C SER A 61 29.58 -23.13 -19.32
N ASN A 62 30.16 -23.57 -18.21
CA ASN A 62 29.98 -23.11 -16.83
C ASN A 62 28.90 -23.80 -15.99
N ASN A 63 29.12 -25.09 -15.71
CA ASN A 63 28.75 -25.69 -14.44
C ASN A 63 29.85 -25.39 -13.41
N ASP A 64 29.64 -24.35 -12.60
CA ASP A 64 30.15 -24.31 -11.23
C ASP A 64 29.38 -23.26 -10.42
N ILE A 65 28.93 -23.71 -9.24
CA ILE A 65 28.37 -22.94 -8.12
C ILE A 65 26.95 -22.41 -8.35
N GLN A 66 26.08 -22.67 -7.36
CA GLN A 66 24.89 -21.87 -7.05
C GLN A 66 25.29 -20.40 -6.85
N SER A 67 25.64 -19.69 -7.93
CA SER A 67 25.79 -18.26 -7.90
C SER A 67 24.39 -17.68 -7.95
N ASP A 68 24.02 -16.92 -6.93
CA ASP A 68 23.04 -15.85 -7.04
C ASP A 68 23.28 -15.11 -8.36
N LYS A 69 22.57 -15.49 -9.42
CA LYS A 69 22.38 -14.58 -10.55
C LYS A 69 21.60 -13.42 -9.97
N GLU A 70 22.31 -12.34 -9.66
CA GLU A 70 21.68 -11.07 -9.33
C GLU A 70 20.71 -10.73 -10.45
N ILE A 71 19.55 -10.24 -10.07
CA ILE A 71 18.58 -9.73 -11.04
C ILE A 71 19.32 -8.64 -11.83
N VAL A 72 19.53 -8.86 -13.12
CA VAL A 72 20.15 -7.85 -13.98
C VAL A 72 19.12 -6.75 -14.18
N GLY A 73 19.31 -5.63 -13.48
CA GLY A 73 18.46 -4.46 -13.56
C GLY A 73 17.48 -4.30 -12.41
N GLU A 74 16.74 -3.21 -12.50
CA GLU A 74 15.83 -2.71 -11.48
C GLU A 74 14.60 -3.63 -11.29
N LEU A 75 14.15 -3.88 -10.05
CA LEU A 75 13.07 -4.83 -9.73
C LEU A 75 11.69 -4.35 -10.22
N TYR A 76 11.46 -3.03 -10.26
CA TYR A 76 10.19 -2.37 -10.64
C TYR A 76 8.95 -2.91 -9.93
N PHE A 77 9.04 -3.11 -8.61
CA PHE A 77 7.91 -3.55 -7.78
C PHE A 77 7.21 -2.33 -7.13
N PRO A 78 5.95 -2.03 -7.48
CA PRO A 78 5.20 -0.92 -6.91
C PRO A 78 4.63 -1.20 -5.51
N LEU A 79 4.50 -2.47 -5.12
CA LEU A 79 3.93 -2.87 -3.83
C LEU A 79 5.02 -3.40 -2.89
N PRO A 80 4.86 -3.28 -1.55
CA PRO A 80 5.79 -3.83 -0.57
C PRO A 80 6.06 -5.32 -0.81
N TYR A 81 7.32 -5.74 -0.62
CA TYR A 81 7.73 -7.13 -0.85
C TYR A 81 8.76 -7.61 0.17
N ASN A 82 8.87 -8.93 0.30
CA ASN A 82 9.87 -9.60 1.12
C ASN A 82 10.90 -10.35 0.26
N ASP A 83 11.93 -10.93 0.90
CA ASP A 83 13.00 -11.65 0.20
C ASP A 83 12.51 -12.90 -0.55
N GLU A 84 11.45 -13.55 -0.06
CA GLU A 84 10.85 -14.71 -0.72
C GLU A 84 10.18 -14.32 -2.04
N GLN A 85 9.47 -13.20 -2.06
CA GLN A 85 8.87 -12.63 -3.27
C GLN A 85 9.94 -12.15 -4.27
N LYS A 86 11.08 -11.65 -3.77
CA LYS A 86 12.26 -11.35 -4.60
C LYS A 86 12.87 -12.62 -5.22
N LYS A 87 12.93 -13.72 -4.47
CA LYS A 87 13.38 -15.03 -4.99
C LYS A 87 12.43 -15.58 -6.06
N ILE A 88 11.12 -15.40 -5.92
CA ILE A 88 10.15 -15.78 -6.96
C ILE A 88 10.45 -15.03 -8.27
N ALA A 89 10.75 -13.73 -8.20
CA ALA A 89 11.12 -12.95 -9.38
C ALA A 89 12.38 -13.51 -10.08
N LYS A 90 13.42 -13.84 -9.29
CA LYS A 90 14.65 -14.50 -9.80
C LYS A 90 14.33 -15.81 -10.50
N GLN A 91 13.53 -16.67 -9.87
CA GLN A 91 13.21 -18.00 -10.41
C GLN A 91 12.41 -17.94 -11.72
N VAL A 92 11.48 -16.98 -11.84
CA VAL A 92 10.70 -16.81 -13.08
C VAL A 92 11.56 -16.26 -14.22
N GLU A 93 12.68 -15.59 -13.93
CA GLU A 93 13.62 -15.12 -14.96
C GLU A 93 14.64 -16.17 -15.37
N SER A 94 15.06 -17.03 -14.44
CA SER A 94 16.03 -18.08 -14.72
C SER A 94 15.40 -19.34 -15.31
N ASN A 95 14.09 -19.56 -15.10
CA ASN A 95 13.39 -20.80 -15.44
C ASN A 95 12.17 -20.56 -16.33
N TYR A 96 11.74 -21.59 -17.06
CA TYR A 96 10.54 -21.52 -17.91
C TYR A 96 9.21 -21.48 -17.14
N GLY A 97 9.24 -21.82 -15.85
CA GLY A 97 8.09 -21.73 -14.95
C GLY A 97 8.49 -21.76 -13.47
N ALA A 98 7.60 -21.30 -12.61
CA ALA A 98 7.76 -21.37 -11.16
C ALA A 98 6.41 -21.70 -10.50
N VAL A 99 6.42 -22.63 -9.55
CA VAL A 99 5.24 -22.97 -8.74
C VAL A 99 5.36 -22.27 -7.39
N VAL A 100 4.40 -21.39 -7.10
CA VAL A 100 4.37 -20.64 -5.84
C VAL A 100 3.22 -21.14 -4.99
N GLN A 101 3.55 -21.71 -3.83
CA GLN A 101 2.57 -22.15 -2.83
C GLN A 101 2.64 -21.26 -1.60
N GLY A 102 1.48 -20.96 -1.00
CA GLY A 102 1.44 -20.35 0.32
C GLY A 102 0.05 -20.46 0.97
N PRO A 103 -0.08 -20.24 2.27
CA PRO A 103 -1.36 -20.12 2.96
C PRO A 103 -2.28 -19.02 2.37
N PRO A 104 -3.60 -19.07 2.57
CA PRO A 104 -4.47 -17.94 2.21
C PRO A 104 -4.03 -16.66 2.94
N GLY A 105 -4.02 -15.52 2.26
CA GLY A 105 -3.59 -14.23 2.84
C GLY A 105 -2.10 -13.90 2.73
N THR A 106 -1.23 -14.81 2.25
CA THR A 106 0.24 -14.56 2.17
C THR A 106 0.69 -13.73 0.97
N GLY A 107 -0.15 -12.81 0.48
CA GLY A 107 0.27 -11.87 -0.56
C GLY A 107 0.54 -12.45 -1.95
N LYS A 108 -0.01 -13.62 -2.32
CA LYS A 108 0.13 -14.19 -3.68
C LYS A 108 -0.36 -13.23 -4.77
N THR A 109 -1.53 -12.62 -4.58
CA THR A 109 -2.07 -11.62 -5.52
C THR A 109 -1.18 -10.37 -5.60
N HIS A 110 -0.63 -9.92 -4.47
CA HIS A 110 0.36 -8.84 -4.42
C HIS A 110 1.63 -9.19 -5.21
N THR A 111 2.10 -10.44 -5.08
CA THR A 111 3.27 -10.95 -5.80
C THR A 111 3.01 -10.96 -7.31
N ILE A 112 1.82 -11.40 -7.75
CA ILE A 112 1.42 -11.40 -9.17
C ILE A 112 1.38 -9.98 -9.71
N ALA A 113 0.81 -9.02 -8.97
CA ALA A 113 0.78 -7.61 -9.39
C ALA A 113 2.19 -7.03 -9.57
N ASN A 114 3.10 -7.28 -8.63
CA ASN A 114 4.50 -6.87 -8.72
C ASN A 114 5.22 -7.48 -9.94
N LEU A 115 4.99 -8.77 -10.23
CA LEU A 115 5.56 -9.42 -11.41
C LEU A 115 5.00 -8.84 -12.73
N ILE A 116 3.71 -8.53 -12.78
CA ILE A 116 3.09 -7.88 -13.95
C ILE A 116 3.76 -6.53 -14.20
N SER A 117 3.86 -5.68 -13.17
CA SER A 117 4.49 -4.36 -13.28
C SER A 117 5.94 -4.46 -13.75
N ARG A 118 6.70 -5.41 -13.21
CA ARG A 118 8.07 -5.69 -13.66
C ARG A 118 8.15 -6.06 -15.13
N PHE A 119 7.35 -7.03 -15.57
CA PHE A 119 7.40 -7.49 -16.95
C PHE A 119 6.96 -6.40 -17.94
N LEU A 120 5.97 -5.60 -17.57
CA LEU A 120 5.57 -4.43 -18.35
C LEU A 120 6.69 -3.38 -18.43
N ALA A 121 7.39 -3.09 -17.33
CA ALA A 121 8.54 -2.18 -17.30
C ALA A 121 9.69 -2.67 -18.20
N LEU A 122 9.84 -3.99 -18.34
CA LEU A 122 10.79 -4.63 -19.26
C LEU A 122 10.28 -4.74 -20.71
N GLY A 123 9.12 -4.16 -21.03
CA GLY A 123 8.52 -4.18 -22.36
C GLY A 123 7.93 -5.53 -22.78
N LYS A 124 7.68 -6.45 -21.84
CA LYS A 124 7.09 -7.76 -22.12
C LYS A 124 5.56 -7.70 -22.09
N THR A 125 4.92 -8.58 -22.86
CA THR A 125 3.47 -8.80 -22.81
C THR A 125 3.13 -9.91 -21.80
N VAL A 126 2.15 -9.67 -20.94
CA VAL A 126 1.74 -10.64 -19.90
C VAL A 126 0.30 -11.10 -20.13
N LEU A 127 0.09 -12.42 -20.17
CA LEU A 127 -1.24 -13.02 -20.16
C LEU A 127 -1.53 -13.57 -18.76
N VAL A 128 -2.62 -13.10 -18.15
CA VAL A 128 -3.08 -13.61 -16.86
C VAL A 128 -4.35 -14.44 -17.06
N THR A 129 -4.34 -15.64 -16.50
CA THR A 129 -5.50 -16.55 -16.54
C THR A 129 -5.86 -17.01 -15.14
N SER A 130 -7.15 -17.13 -14.86
CA SER A 130 -7.70 -17.70 -13.61
C SER A 130 -8.90 -18.55 -13.93
N GLN A 131 -9.19 -19.52 -13.06
CA GLN A 131 -10.43 -20.30 -13.12
C GLN A 131 -11.68 -19.44 -12.87
N THR A 132 -11.57 -18.38 -12.05
CA THR A 132 -12.67 -17.48 -11.70
C THR A 132 -12.41 -16.03 -12.14
N GLY A 133 -13.44 -15.38 -12.69
CA GLY A 133 -13.37 -13.96 -13.06
C GLY A 133 -13.15 -13.02 -11.86
N GLN A 134 -13.64 -13.40 -10.68
CA GLN A 134 -13.45 -12.63 -9.45
C GLN A 134 -11.96 -12.47 -9.09
N ALA A 135 -11.15 -13.52 -9.23
CA ALA A 135 -9.71 -13.42 -8.96
C ALA A 135 -9.00 -12.46 -9.93
N LEU A 136 -9.47 -12.36 -11.18
CA LEU A 136 -8.95 -11.41 -12.16
C LEU A 136 -9.37 -9.97 -11.83
N SER A 137 -10.60 -9.76 -11.35
CA SER A 137 -11.07 -8.46 -10.87
C SER A 137 -10.28 -7.97 -9.65
N VAL A 138 -10.08 -8.86 -8.66
CA VAL A 138 -9.25 -8.57 -7.49
C VAL A 138 -7.81 -8.27 -7.90
N LEU A 139 -7.24 -9.01 -8.85
CA LEU A 139 -5.90 -8.70 -9.34
C LEU A 139 -5.84 -7.33 -10.05
N LYS A 140 -6.83 -6.99 -10.89
CA LYS A 140 -6.92 -5.70 -11.58
C LYS A 140 -6.94 -4.52 -10.58
N SER A 141 -7.55 -4.68 -9.41
CA SER A 141 -7.55 -3.64 -8.37
C SER A 141 -6.21 -3.47 -7.64
N HIS A 142 -5.35 -4.49 -7.63
CA HIS A 142 -4.00 -4.43 -7.04
C HIS A 142 -2.94 -3.87 -8.00
N ILE A 143 -3.24 -3.82 -9.31
CA ILE A 143 -2.37 -3.19 -10.30
C ILE A 143 -2.45 -1.65 -10.12
N PRO A 144 -1.31 -0.93 -10.08
CA PRO A 144 -1.29 0.54 -9.95
C PRO A 144 -2.15 1.23 -11.01
N LYS A 145 -2.77 2.36 -10.65
CA LYS A 145 -3.74 3.07 -11.52
C LYS A 145 -3.08 3.47 -12.85
N GLU A 146 -1.82 3.86 -12.78
CA GLU A 146 -1.00 4.38 -13.87
C GLU A 146 -0.79 3.38 -15.01
N ILE A 147 -0.81 2.07 -14.70
CA ILE A 147 -0.63 1.00 -15.69
C ILE A 147 -1.90 0.13 -15.86
N ARG A 148 -2.95 0.39 -15.09
CA ARG A 148 -4.21 -0.37 -15.12
C ARG A 148 -4.96 -0.19 -16.44
N SER A 149 -4.79 0.98 -17.06
CA SER A 149 -5.29 1.32 -18.39
C SER A 149 -4.70 0.45 -19.51
N MET A 150 -3.58 -0.21 -19.26
CA MET A 150 -2.94 -1.13 -20.22
C MET A 150 -3.48 -2.57 -20.10
N VAL A 151 -4.41 -2.83 -19.18
CA VAL A 151 -4.93 -4.16 -18.86
C VAL A 151 -6.28 -4.40 -19.53
N VAL A 152 -6.27 -5.21 -20.59
CA VAL A 152 -7.50 -5.64 -21.28
C VAL A 152 -8.02 -6.94 -20.67
N SER A 153 -9.19 -6.90 -20.05
CA SER A 153 -9.84 -8.10 -19.49
C SER A 153 -10.61 -8.87 -20.57
N GLN A 154 -10.38 -10.17 -20.69
CA GLN A 154 -11.02 -11.02 -21.72
C GLN A 154 -12.25 -11.80 -21.20
N VAL A 155 -12.74 -11.49 -20.00
CA VAL A 155 -13.69 -12.33 -19.25
C VAL A 155 -15.10 -12.37 -19.87
N GLU A 156 -15.55 -11.34 -20.60
CA GLU A 156 -16.89 -11.30 -21.20
C GLU A 156 -16.90 -10.70 -22.62
N ALA A 157 -17.70 -11.27 -23.52
CA ALA A 157 -17.74 -10.85 -24.94
C ALA A 157 -18.26 -9.41 -25.14
N ASN A 158 -19.03 -8.88 -24.18
CA ASN A 158 -19.63 -7.54 -24.24
C ASN A 158 -18.78 -6.44 -23.58
N SER A 159 -17.85 -6.79 -22.67
CA SER A 159 -16.94 -5.83 -22.03
C SER A 159 -15.65 -5.58 -22.83
N ARG A 160 -15.33 -6.47 -23.78
CA ARG A 160 -14.13 -6.36 -24.65
C ARG A 160 -14.04 -5.03 -25.37
N ASN A 161 -15.14 -4.53 -25.93
CA ASN A 161 -15.09 -3.30 -26.73
C ASN A 161 -14.89 -2.07 -25.85
N ASN A 162 -15.49 -2.05 -24.65
CA ASN A 162 -15.39 -0.92 -23.74
C ASN A 162 -14.02 -0.87 -23.05
N ASP A 163 -13.52 -2.00 -22.52
CA ASP A 163 -12.20 -2.06 -21.90
C ASP A 163 -11.09 -1.78 -22.91
N LEU A 164 -11.23 -2.25 -24.15
CA LEU A 164 -10.25 -1.98 -25.20
C LEU A 164 -10.33 -0.53 -25.70
N GLN A 165 -11.53 0.05 -25.84
CA GLN A 165 -11.71 1.45 -26.21
C GLN A 165 -11.19 2.39 -25.12
N SER A 166 -11.46 2.11 -23.84
CA SER A 166 -10.96 2.90 -22.72
C SER A 166 -9.44 2.83 -22.65
N SER A 167 -8.87 1.62 -22.72
CA SER A 167 -7.42 1.40 -22.75
C SER A 167 -6.76 2.17 -23.91
N VAL A 168 -7.31 2.07 -25.12
CA VAL A 168 -6.79 2.77 -26.31
C VAL A 168 -6.94 4.29 -26.17
N SER A 169 -8.07 4.77 -25.65
CA SER A 169 -8.26 6.21 -25.43
C SER A 169 -7.27 6.76 -24.42
N GLU A 170 -7.07 6.07 -23.31
CA GLU A 170 -6.21 6.48 -22.21
C GLU A 170 -4.74 6.44 -22.65
N ILE A 171 -4.30 5.35 -23.29
CA ILE A 171 -2.95 5.24 -23.88
C ILE A 171 -2.71 6.37 -24.89
N ASN A 172 -3.68 6.69 -25.75
CA ASN A 172 -3.54 7.80 -26.70
C ASN A 172 -3.48 9.16 -26.01
N THR A 173 -4.23 9.38 -24.94
CA THR A 173 -4.13 10.60 -24.12
C THR A 173 -2.75 10.71 -23.49
N THR A 174 -2.25 9.64 -22.86
CA THR A 174 -0.92 9.61 -22.22
C THR A 174 0.22 9.77 -23.23
N LEU A 175 0.09 9.24 -24.45
CA LEU A 175 1.06 9.42 -25.54
C LEU A 175 0.98 10.80 -26.21
N SER A 176 -0.17 11.47 -26.15
CA SER A 176 -0.36 12.81 -26.73
C SER A 176 0.22 13.92 -25.85
N ASP A 177 0.30 13.68 -24.53
CA ASP A 177 1.03 14.53 -23.57
C ASP A 177 2.56 14.36 -23.71
N THR A 178 3.07 14.79 -24.87
CA THR A 178 4.50 14.79 -25.23
C THR A 178 5.40 15.63 -24.31
N THR A 179 4.83 16.39 -23.37
CA THR A 179 5.53 17.18 -22.36
C THR A 179 5.79 16.42 -21.05
N GLU A 180 5.11 15.30 -20.79
CA GLU A 180 5.21 14.59 -19.51
C GLU A 180 6.29 13.50 -19.45
N PHE A 181 6.70 12.95 -20.60
CA PHE A 181 7.65 11.84 -20.71
C PHE A 181 8.87 12.23 -21.56
N THR A 182 9.79 12.98 -20.96
CA THR A 182 11.11 13.24 -21.55
C THR A 182 12.16 12.28 -20.99
N ASP A 183 13.17 11.94 -21.80
CA ASP A 183 14.30 11.12 -21.34
C ASP A 183 15.02 11.76 -20.13
N GLU A 184 15.02 13.10 -20.06
CA GLU A 184 15.56 13.86 -18.92
C GLU A 184 14.77 13.61 -17.63
N LYS A 185 13.43 13.65 -17.70
CA LYS A 185 12.57 13.41 -16.53
C LYS A 185 12.60 11.95 -16.08
N LYS A 186 12.69 11.01 -17.04
CA LYS A 186 12.95 9.59 -16.75
C LYS A 186 14.26 9.43 -15.98
N LYS A 187 15.35 10.00 -16.49
CA LYS A 187 16.66 9.94 -15.86
C LYS A 187 16.65 10.54 -14.45
N ARG A 188 16.02 11.71 -14.27
CA ARG A 188 15.85 12.34 -12.96
C ARG A 188 15.08 11.46 -11.98
N THR A 189 14.01 10.81 -12.45
CA THR A 189 13.21 9.90 -11.61
C THR A 189 14.01 8.65 -11.22
N GLU A 190 14.83 8.12 -12.13
CA GLU A 190 15.75 7.01 -11.86
C GLU A 190 16.82 7.41 -10.81
N GLU A 191 17.37 8.63 -10.91
CA GLU A 191 18.31 9.18 -9.94
C GLU A 191 17.66 9.40 -8.55
N GLU A 192 16.44 9.93 -8.50
CA GLU A 192 15.67 10.11 -7.26
C GLU A 192 15.35 8.75 -6.61
N LEU A 193 14.95 7.75 -7.39
CA LEU A 193 14.69 6.39 -6.92
C LEU A 193 15.96 5.75 -6.34
N GLN A 194 17.09 5.90 -7.02
CA GLN A 194 18.39 5.40 -6.54
C GLN A 194 18.78 6.04 -5.21
N ASN A 195 18.66 7.36 -5.09
CA ASN A 195 18.94 8.10 -3.85
C ASN A 195 18.06 7.64 -2.68
N ILE A 196 16.76 7.40 -2.91
CA ILE A 196 15.84 6.90 -1.88
C ILE A 196 16.27 5.51 -1.41
N ARG A 197 16.70 4.64 -2.33
CA ARG A 197 17.14 3.28 -1.98
C ARG A 197 18.44 3.26 -1.22
N GLU A 198 19.39 4.11 -1.59
CA GLU A 198 20.62 4.28 -0.84
C GLU A 198 20.33 4.75 0.59
N LYS A 199 19.40 5.68 0.77
CA LYS A 199 18.94 6.09 2.11
C LYS A 199 18.29 4.95 2.90
N ILE A 200 17.47 4.12 2.25
CA ILE A 200 16.86 2.94 2.89
C ILE A 200 17.95 1.94 3.31
N ALA A 201 18.91 1.65 2.43
CA ALA A 201 20.02 0.75 2.72
C ALA A 201 20.91 1.28 3.85
N GLN A 202 21.22 2.59 3.85
CA GLN A 202 21.94 3.25 4.93
C GLN A 202 21.20 3.12 6.26
N LYS A 203 19.89 3.42 6.29
CA LYS A 203 19.08 3.26 7.50
C LYS A 203 19.02 1.82 8.00
N ASN A 204 18.91 0.84 7.10
CA ASN A 204 18.94 -0.58 7.49
C ASN A 204 20.31 -0.98 8.06
N ASN A 205 21.40 -0.52 7.44
CA ASN A 205 22.75 -0.74 7.97
C ASN A 205 22.96 -0.06 9.32
N ASP A 206 22.43 1.15 9.51
CA ASP A 206 22.53 1.86 10.79
C ASP A 206 21.66 1.18 11.86
N PHE A 207 20.49 0.67 11.49
CA PHE A 207 19.66 -0.15 12.36
C PHE A 207 20.37 -1.45 12.76
N GLU A 208 21.01 -2.13 11.81
CA GLU A 208 21.83 -3.32 12.10
C GLU A 208 23.03 -2.97 12.99
N LYS A 209 23.73 -1.86 12.73
CA LYS A 209 24.82 -1.39 13.60
C LYS A 209 24.32 -1.10 15.00
N VAL A 210 23.19 -0.41 15.16
CA VAL A 210 22.59 -0.13 16.47
C VAL A 210 22.19 -1.44 17.17
N SER A 211 21.56 -2.38 16.46
CA SER A 211 21.23 -3.71 17.01
C SER A 211 22.48 -4.52 17.40
N LEU A 212 23.57 -4.40 16.63
CA LEU A 212 24.87 -5.00 16.94
C LEU A 212 25.59 -4.27 18.08
N LEU A 213 25.38 -2.97 18.26
CA LEU A 213 25.92 -2.19 19.37
C LEU A 213 25.19 -2.50 20.67
N ASP A 214 23.86 -2.60 20.64
CA ASP A 214 23.01 -3.04 21.75
C ASP A 214 23.39 -4.44 22.25
N SER A 215 23.94 -5.30 21.36
CA SER A 215 24.45 -6.63 21.73
C SER A 215 25.94 -6.66 22.09
N ARG A 216 26.69 -5.57 21.87
CA ARG A 216 28.13 -5.44 22.16
C ARG A 216 28.45 -4.58 23.38
N GLU A 217 27.52 -3.75 23.86
CA GLU A 217 27.73 -2.98 25.09
C GLU A 217 28.00 -3.93 26.25
N LYS A 218 29.27 -3.95 26.69
CA LYS A 218 29.69 -4.86 27.74
C LYS A 218 29.18 -4.32 29.06
N ILE A 219 28.31 -5.06 29.71
CA ILE A 219 27.96 -4.86 31.11
C ILE A 219 29.20 -5.28 31.92
N ILE A 220 29.81 -4.32 32.61
CA ILE A 220 30.98 -4.56 33.47
C ILE A 220 30.49 -4.72 34.90
N ILE A 221 30.75 -5.89 35.49
CA ILE A 221 30.45 -6.16 36.90
C ILE A 221 31.73 -6.73 37.53
N GLY A 222 32.36 -5.96 38.42
CA GLY A 222 33.70 -6.28 38.94
C GLY A 222 34.77 -6.21 37.85
N ILE A 223 35.58 -7.27 37.71
CA ILE A 223 36.57 -7.46 36.63
C ILE A 223 36.02 -8.17 35.39
N GLU A 224 34.82 -8.74 35.48
CA GLU A 224 34.23 -9.50 34.38
C GLU A 224 33.39 -8.60 33.46
N LYS A 225 33.45 -8.92 32.15
CA LYS A 225 32.76 -8.17 31.10
C LYS A 225 31.80 -9.09 30.36
N PHE A 226 30.50 -8.84 30.50
CA PHE A 226 29.44 -9.62 29.88
C PHE A 226 28.84 -8.85 28.71
N THR A 227 28.51 -9.51 27.60
CA THR A 227 27.57 -8.93 26.63
C THR A 227 26.14 -9.11 27.15
N PRO A 228 25.16 -8.28 26.75
CA PRO A 228 23.80 -8.36 27.30
C PRO A 228 23.15 -9.73 27.04
N ILE A 229 23.49 -10.36 25.91
CA ILE A 229 23.07 -11.74 25.58
C ILE A 229 23.71 -12.78 26.51
N LYS A 230 25.01 -12.64 26.83
CA LYS A 230 25.68 -13.55 27.78
C LYS A 230 25.16 -13.34 29.20
N GLY A 231 24.94 -12.09 29.61
CA GLY A 231 24.34 -11.75 30.89
C GLY A 231 22.92 -12.29 31.03
N ALA A 232 22.09 -12.15 30.00
CA ALA A 232 20.73 -12.69 29.99
C ALA A 232 20.72 -14.23 30.11
N LYS A 233 21.57 -14.93 29.34
CA LYS A 233 21.76 -16.38 29.44
C LYS A 233 22.25 -16.81 30.82
N PHE A 234 23.26 -16.11 31.34
CA PHE A 234 23.81 -16.37 32.66
C PHE A 234 22.73 -16.19 33.75
N ILE A 235 21.91 -15.14 33.69
CA ILE A 235 20.81 -14.94 34.64
C ILE A 235 19.72 -16.02 34.51
N THR A 236 19.40 -16.48 33.29
CA THR A 236 18.41 -17.55 33.09
C THR A 236 18.91 -18.90 33.57
N GLU A 237 20.22 -19.17 33.48
CA GLU A 237 20.83 -20.39 34.01
C GLU A 237 20.92 -20.41 35.55
N PHE A 238 20.87 -19.24 36.21
CA PHE A 238 20.98 -19.10 37.67
C PHE A 238 19.66 -18.90 38.42
N GLN A 239 18.50 -18.82 37.74
CA GLN A 239 17.19 -18.65 38.39
C GLN A 239 16.80 -19.78 39.38
N ASP A 240 17.54 -20.88 39.41
CA ASP A 240 17.29 -22.04 40.28
C ASP A 240 18.22 -22.16 41.52
N ASN A 241 19.18 -21.25 41.77
CA ASN A 241 20.09 -21.31 42.94
C ASN A 241 20.30 -19.97 43.66
N ASP A 242 20.11 -19.97 44.99
CA ASP A 242 20.05 -18.78 45.88
C ASP A 242 21.40 -18.16 46.31
N GLU A 243 22.55 -18.49 45.70
CA GLU A 243 23.85 -17.87 46.05
C GLU A 243 24.53 -17.15 44.87
N PHE A 244 24.59 -15.82 44.93
CA PHE A 244 25.28 -14.94 43.97
C PHE A 244 26.69 -14.56 44.49
N LYS A 245 27.77 -14.91 43.76
CA LYS A 245 29.17 -14.51 44.09
C LYS A 245 29.98 -14.17 42.83
N ILE A 246 30.81 -13.12 42.91
CA ILE A 246 31.80 -12.68 41.90
C ILE A 246 33.19 -12.63 42.59
N SER A 247 34.24 -13.15 41.94
CA SER A 247 35.61 -13.21 42.50
C SER A 247 36.52 -12.07 42.00
N ASP A 248 37.57 -11.76 42.77
CA ASP A 248 38.63 -10.77 42.45
C ASP A 248 40.02 -11.44 42.50
N ASP A 249 40.97 -10.99 41.67
CA ASP A 249 42.27 -11.65 41.39
C ASP A 249 43.45 -10.88 42.01
N ILE A 250 43.59 -10.92 43.34
CA ILE A 250 44.82 -10.49 44.03
C ILE A 250 45.28 -11.63 44.95
N HIS A 251 46.47 -12.17 44.68
CA HIS A 251 47.07 -13.22 45.50
C HIS A 251 48.22 -12.66 46.35
N HIS A 252 48.26 -13.05 47.62
CA HIS A 252 49.24 -12.53 48.59
C HIS A 252 50.71 -12.91 48.26
N ASN A 253 50.94 -13.80 47.29
CA ASN A 253 52.24 -14.40 46.97
C ASN A 253 52.87 -13.92 45.65
N ASP A 254 52.35 -12.88 45.00
CA ASP A 254 52.94 -12.38 43.75
C ASP A 254 54.26 -11.62 44.01
N GLU A 255 55.36 -12.03 43.39
CA GLU A 255 56.66 -11.35 43.50
C GLU A 255 56.68 -10.00 42.75
N LEU A 256 57.16 -8.94 43.41
CA LEU A 256 57.32 -7.62 42.81
C LEU A 256 58.39 -7.63 41.69
N ALA A 257 57.99 -7.13 40.51
CA ALA A 257 58.74 -7.20 39.26
C ALA A 257 60.04 -6.36 39.18
N ILE A 258 60.53 -5.75 40.26
CA ILE A 258 61.73 -4.90 40.25
C ILE A 258 62.67 -5.31 41.39
N SER A 259 63.87 -5.78 41.05
CA SER A 259 64.91 -6.13 42.03
C SER A 259 65.62 -4.89 42.59
N GLN A 260 66.03 -4.95 43.86
CA GLN A 260 66.75 -3.86 44.55
C GLN A 260 68.06 -3.47 43.84
N SER A 261 68.66 -4.42 43.11
CA SER A 261 69.86 -4.19 42.29
C SER A 261 69.61 -3.23 41.13
N LYS A 262 68.45 -3.30 40.46
CA LYS A 262 68.09 -2.37 39.38
C LYS A 262 67.83 -0.95 39.91
N ILE A 263 67.22 -0.85 41.09
CA ILE A 263 66.99 0.44 41.76
C ILE A 263 68.32 1.11 42.13
N ASN A 264 69.25 0.35 42.70
CA ASN A 264 70.56 0.89 43.08
C ASN A 264 71.39 1.31 41.86
N SER A 265 71.33 0.55 40.76
CA SER A 265 72.02 0.88 39.50
C SER A 265 71.48 2.16 38.85
N TYR A 266 70.18 2.43 39.00
CA TYR A 266 69.54 3.65 38.51
C TYR A 266 69.93 4.87 39.35
N ILE A 267 69.97 4.72 40.68
CA ILE A 267 70.38 5.78 41.60
C ILE A 267 71.86 6.13 41.44
N SER A 268 72.74 5.16 41.17
CA SER A 268 74.16 5.43 40.92
C SER A 268 74.39 6.18 39.61
N ALA A 269 73.63 5.86 38.55
CA ALA A 269 73.72 6.55 37.26
C ALA A 269 73.25 8.02 37.35
N LEU A 270 72.25 8.30 38.21
CA LEU A 270 71.76 9.65 38.45
C LEU A 270 72.73 10.52 39.27
N ARG A 271 73.56 9.91 40.12
CA ARG A 271 74.52 10.62 40.99
C ARG A 271 75.87 10.90 40.34
N SER A 272 76.18 10.26 39.21
CA SER A 272 77.45 10.41 38.47
C SER A 272 77.42 11.50 37.38
N ALA A 273 76.31 12.21 37.22
CA ALA A 273 76.20 13.30 36.25
C ALA A 273 76.61 14.64 36.89
N ASP A 274 77.50 15.36 36.21
CA ASP A 274 78.10 16.62 36.67
C ASP A 274 77.05 17.75 36.81
N SER A 275 77.22 18.66 37.77
CA SER A 275 76.18 19.67 38.07
C SER A 275 75.98 20.68 36.93
N GLU A 276 76.98 20.86 36.07
CA GLU A 276 76.89 21.72 34.89
C GLU A 276 75.96 21.15 33.79
N ILE A 277 75.70 19.83 33.78
CA ILE A 277 74.76 19.22 32.83
C ILE A 277 73.30 19.49 33.22
N TRP A 278 73.02 19.66 34.52
CA TRP A 278 71.65 19.87 35.02
C TRP A 278 71.12 21.28 34.77
N ASP A 279 71.98 22.31 34.72
CA ASP A 279 71.55 23.69 34.47
C ASP A 279 71.31 23.99 32.97
N PHE A 280 71.89 23.20 32.06
CA PHE A 280 71.71 23.38 30.60
C PHE A 280 70.42 22.74 30.06
N VAL A 281 69.73 21.89 30.85
CA VAL A 281 68.58 21.07 30.42
C VAL A 281 67.29 21.45 31.17
N LYS A 282 67.11 22.73 31.52
CA LYS A 282 65.76 23.27 31.82
C LYS A 282 65.10 23.79 30.54
N LEU A 283 64.95 22.90 29.56
CA LEU A 283 64.05 23.04 28.42
C LEU A 283 63.33 21.70 28.29
N ASP A 284 62.13 21.59 28.88
CA ASP A 284 61.38 20.35 29.04
C ASP A 284 60.90 19.68 27.73
N LYS A 285 61.32 20.17 26.55
CA LYS A 285 61.27 19.48 25.24
C LYS A 285 61.95 20.35 24.18
N ILE A 286 63.19 20.02 23.82
CA ILE A 286 63.75 20.47 22.54
C ILE A 286 63.19 19.53 21.47
N PRO A 287 62.51 20.04 20.43
CA PRO A 287 62.00 19.20 19.35
C PRO A 287 63.16 18.48 18.66
N THR A 288 63.08 17.16 18.51
CA THR A 288 64.01 16.40 17.65
C THR A 288 63.77 16.80 16.18
N ILE A 289 64.75 16.55 15.30
CA ILE A 289 64.62 16.81 13.85
C ILE A 289 63.33 16.18 13.27
N ASP A 290 62.92 15.04 13.80
CA ASP A 290 61.70 14.32 13.39
C ASP A 290 60.39 14.99 13.85
N THR A 291 60.48 15.97 14.76
CA THR A 291 59.36 16.77 15.27
C THR A 291 59.33 18.19 14.69
N LEU A 292 60.34 18.57 13.91
CA LEU A 292 60.31 19.80 13.13
C LEU A 292 59.43 19.59 11.89
N PRO A 293 58.51 20.53 11.58
CA PRO A 293 57.71 20.43 10.36
C PRO A 293 58.61 20.37 9.13
N THR A 294 58.28 19.51 8.17
CA THR A 294 59.00 19.42 6.90
C THR A 294 58.92 20.75 6.14
N LEU A 295 59.83 20.94 5.18
CA LEU A 295 59.85 22.15 4.35
C LEU A 295 58.49 22.39 3.67
N ASP A 296 57.85 21.31 3.19
CA ASP A 296 56.52 21.35 2.57
C ASP A 296 55.43 21.86 3.54
N ILE A 297 55.48 21.43 4.80
CA ILE A 297 54.55 21.88 5.84
C ILE A 297 54.78 23.38 6.13
N LEU A 298 56.04 23.82 6.24
CA LEU A 298 56.37 25.23 6.46
C LEU A 298 55.95 26.11 5.27
N GLU A 299 56.22 25.69 4.04
CA GLU A 299 55.77 26.41 2.83
C GLU A 299 54.24 26.50 2.77
N HIS A 300 53.54 25.42 3.11
CA HIS A 300 52.08 25.39 3.22
C HIS A 300 51.58 26.37 4.29
N PHE A 301 52.20 26.41 5.49
CA PHE A 301 51.88 27.38 6.54
C PHE A 301 52.11 28.84 6.13
N PHE A 302 53.22 29.13 5.44
CA PHE A 302 53.50 30.49 4.94
C PHE A 302 52.52 30.90 3.83
N LYS A 303 52.11 29.96 2.98
CA LYS A 303 51.08 30.19 1.96
C LYS A 303 49.72 30.50 2.59
N LEU A 304 49.29 29.72 3.59
CA LEU A 304 48.04 29.96 4.33
C LEU A 304 48.03 31.32 5.05
N ASN A 305 49.15 31.72 5.70
CA ASN A 305 49.27 33.04 6.35
C ASN A 305 49.30 34.22 5.36
N LYS A 306 49.62 33.98 4.08
CA LYS A 306 49.58 34.99 3.02
C LYS A 306 48.19 35.14 2.41
N GLU A 307 47.42 34.05 2.38
CA GLU A 307 46.08 33.99 1.78
C GLU A 307 44.94 34.42 2.73
N LEU A 308 45.14 34.29 4.05
CA LEU A 308 44.16 34.67 5.08
C LEU A 308 44.58 35.92 5.85
N ASN A 309 43.66 36.85 6.09
CA ASN A 309 43.89 38.02 6.94
C ASN A 309 43.78 37.69 8.44
N LYS A 310 44.17 38.63 9.32
CA LYS A 310 44.17 38.42 10.79
C LYS A 310 42.80 38.03 11.38
N GLU A 311 41.70 38.49 10.78
CA GLU A 311 40.34 38.17 11.21
C GLU A 311 39.93 36.77 10.72
N GLU A 312 40.26 36.43 9.47
CA GLU A 312 40.01 35.12 8.88
C GLU A 312 40.76 33.99 9.60
N LEU A 313 41.96 34.28 10.10
CA LEU A 313 42.75 33.36 10.92
C LEU A 313 42.07 32.99 12.25
N GLN A 314 41.04 33.73 12.68
CA GLN A 314 40.27 33.40 13.89
C GLN A 314 38.94 32.71 13.60
N LEU A 315 38.60 32.44 12.33
CA LEU A 315 37.32 31.81 11.95
C LEU A 315 37.12 30.42 12.57
N TYR A 316 38.18 29.66 12.81
CA TYR A 316 38.10 28.37 13.51
C TYR A 316 37.50 28.47 14.91
N LYS A 317 37.59 29.64 15.57
CA LYS A 317 37.02 29.90 16.90
C LYS A 317 35.53 30.28 16.85
N LEU A 318 35.01 30.60 15.68
CA LEU A 318 33.65 31.09 15.48
C LEU A 318 32.75 29.99 14.91
N TYR A 319 31.50 29.98 15.36
CA TYR A 319 30.47 29.19 14.71
C TYR A 319 30.08 29.85 13.38
N VAL A 320 30.26 29.06 12.31
CA VAL A 320 29.84 29.32 10.94
C VAL A 320 29.22 28.00 10.51
N PRO A 321 27.96 27.98 10.05
CA PRO A 321 27.28 26.75 9.72
C PRO A 321 27.93 26.10 8.51
N ASP A 322 28.02 24.78 8.54
CA ASP A 322 28.52 24.03 7.39
C ASP A 322 27.44 23.91 6.29
N ASN A 323 27.78 23.23 5.20
CA ASN A 323 26.85 23.08 4.08
C ASN A 323 25.65 22.19 4.44
N GLU A 324 25.80 21.23 5.38
CA GLU A 324 24.67 20.40 5.82
C GLU A 324 23.69 21.21 6.68
N GLU A 325 24.20 22.04 7.59
CA GLU A 325 23.40 22.96 8.39
C GLU A 325 22.71 24.02 7.54
N LEU A 326 23.35 24.46 6.44
CA LEU A 326 22.73 25.37 5.46
C LEU A 326 21.67 24.70 4.58
N ASN A 327 21.60 23.37 4.49
CA ASN A 327 20.51 22.70 3.80
C ASN A 327 19.17 22.86 4.54
N ASN A 328 19.21 23.13 5.85
CA ASN A 328 17.99 23.41 6.65
C ASN A 328 17.22 24.65 6.17
N ILE A 329 17.84 25.52 5.36
CA ILE A 329 17.20 26.69 4.76
C ILE A 329 16.89 26.51 3.27
N ASP A 330 17.02 25.31 2.69
CA ASP A 330 16.67 25.06 1.29
C ASP A 330 15.18 25.30 1.01
N ASN A 331 14.32 24.81 1.91
CA ASN A 331 12.86 24.98 1.79
C ASN A 331 12.36 26.26 2.50
N ILE A 332 13.24 27.18 2.93
CA ILE A 332 12.82 28.35 3.72
C ILE A 332 11.94 29.30 2.91
N GLU A 333 12.21 29.43 1.61
CA GLU A 333 11.42 30.25 0.69
C GLU A 333 9.99 29.72 0.57
N GLU A 334 9.84 28.41 0.34
CA GLU A 334 8.54 27.72 0.32
C GLU A 334 7.79 27.91 1.64
N ASN A 335 8.47 27.66 2.77
CA ASN A 335 7.89 27.83 4.10
C ASN A 335 7.41 29.27 4.37
N ILE A 336 8.17 30.28 3.91
CA ILE A 336 7.78 31.70 4.05
C ILE A 336 6.58 32.03 3.16
N ASN A 337 6.54 31.51 1.93
CA ASN A 337 5.43 31.72 1.02
C ASN A 337 4.14 31.06 1.54
N ASP A 338 4.23 29.84 2.07
CA ASP A 338 3.11 29.14 2.71
C ASP A 338 2.62 29.88 3.95
N TYR A 339 3.55 30.33 4.80
CA TYR A 339 3.24 31.18 5.95
C TYR A 339 2.44 32.41 5.53
N ASN A 340 2.91 33.15 4.52
CA ASN A 340 2.26 34.39 4.06
C ASN A 340 0.84 34.11 3.53
N THR A 341 0.69 33.06 2.73
CA THR A 341 -0.59 32.62 2.17
C THR A 341 -1.59 32.27 3.27
N HIS A 342 -1.17 31.44 4.24
CA HIS A 342 -2.04 31.04 5.34
C HIS A 342 -2.36 32.20 6.29
N LYS A 343 -1.40 33.09 6.54
CA LYS A 343 -1.59 34.30 7.35
C LYS A 343 -2.60 35.25 6.73
N GLU A 344 -2.57 35.42 5.41
CA GLU A 344 -3.55 36.25 4.69
C GLU A 344 -4.96 35.68 4.82
N LYS A 345 -5.13 34.38 4.53
CA LYS A 345 -6.43 33.68 4.70
C LYS A 345 -6.95 33.78 6.13
N ALA A 346 -6.09 33.53 7.12
CA ALA A 346 -6.44 33.60 8.53
C ALA A 346 -6.87 35.02 8.95
N SER A 347 -6.19 36.04 8.43
CA SER A 347 -6.51 37.44 8.70
C SER A 347 -7.88 37.82 8.14
N LYS A 348 -8.16 37.45 6.88
CA LYS A 348 -9.47 37.65 6.24
C LYS A 348 -10.58 36.93 6.99
N PHE A 349 -10.35 35.69 7.40
CA PHE A 349 -11.31 34.92 8.19
C PHE A 349 -11.65 35.61 9.51
N LYS A 350 -10.61 36.05 10.22
CA LYS A 350 -10.73 36.74 11.51
C LYS A 350 -11.47 38.07 11.39
N GLU A 351 -11.20 38.84 10.35
CA GLU A 351 -11.93 40.07 10.01
C GLU A 351 -13.40 39.77 9.74
N ARG A 352 -13.68 38.75 8.92
CA ARG A 352 -15.06 38.34 8.61
C ARG A 352 -15.86 37.94 9.84
N LEU A 353 -15.26 37.21 10.79
CA LEU A 353 -15.90 36.85 12.06
C LEU A 353 -16.26 38.10 12.89
N LYS A 354 -15.45 39.15 12.84
CA LYS A 354 -15.72 40.44 13.50
C LYS A 354 -16.86 41.18 12.82
N GLU A 355 -16.83 41.29 11.49
CA GLU A 355 -17.88 41.93 10.70
C GLU A 355 -19.27 41.35 10.96
N VAL A 356 -19.38 40.01 11.01
CA VAL A 356 -20.66 39.33 11.27
C VAL A 356 -21.06 39.35 12.75
N GLY A 357 -20.23 39.92 13.62
CA GLY A 357 -20.45 39.99 15.06
C GLY A 357 -20.45 38.62 15.75
N PHE A 358 -19.72 37.63 15.21
CA PHE A 358 -19.74 36.23 15.65
C PHE A 358 -19.44 36.10 17.15
N PHE A 359 -18.36 36.73 17.62
CA PHE A 359 -17.91 36.66 19.01
C PHE A 359 -18.96 37.22 19.99
N LYS A 360 -19.54 38.38 19.65
CA LYS A 360 -20.57 39.03 20.47
C LYS A 360 -21.87 38.21 20.51
N LYS A 361 -22.31 37.67 19.38
CA LYS A 361 -23.53 36.86 19.28
C LYS A 361 -23.45 35.55 20.05
N ASN A 362 -22.27 34.94 20.09
CA ASN A 362 -22.06 33.64 20.73
C ASN A 362 -21.52 33.73 22.18
N ASN A 363 -21.27 34.94 22.69
CA ASN A 363 -20.64 35.16 24.00
C ASN A 363 -19.29 34.44 24.14
N ILE A 364 -18.44 34.53 23.10
CA ILE A 364 -17.12 33.88 23.03
C ILE A 364 -16.04 34.96 22.96
N LEU A 365 -15.00 34.84 23.78
CA LEU A 365 -13.80 35.67 23.67
C LEU A 365 -12.96 35.22 22.47
N GLU A 366 -12.51 36.19 21.66
CA GLU A 366 -11.71 35.97 20.46
C GLU A 366 -10.48 35.08 20.71
N SER A 367 -9.74 35.32 21.80
CA SER A 367 -8.57 34.51 22.19
C SER A 367 -8.95 33.05 22.49
N SER A 368 -10.01 32.84 23.26
CA SER A 368 -10.45 31.48 23.67
C SER A 368 -11.06 30.65 22.54
N PHE A 369 -11.55 31.28 21.46
CA PHE A 369 -12.14 30.55 20.34
C PHE A 369 -11.09 29.70 19.63
N PHE A 370 -9.94 30.28 19.32
CA PHE A 370 -8.86 29.59 18.61
C PHE A 370 -8.13 28.56 19.50
N ASP A 371 -8.06 28.79 20.82
CA ASP A 371 -7.44 27.85 21.75
C ASP A 371 -8.29 26.59 21.98
N LYS A 372 -9.59 26.76 22.25
CA LYS A 372 -10.53 25.63 22.44
C LYS A 372 -10.72 24.78 21.18
N THR A 373 -10.45 25.35 20.01
CA THR A 373 -10.60 24.65 18.75
C THR A 373 -9.36 23.86 18.36
N LYS A 374 -8.20 24.07 18.99
CA LYS A 374 -7.08 23.10 18.90
C LYS A 374 -7.42 21.75 19.52
N GLU A 375 -8.31 21.73 20.52
CA GLU A 375 -8.77 20.50 21.20
C GLU A 375 -9.71 19.65 20.31
N ASN A 376 -10.39 20.28 19.34
CA ASN A 376 -11.25 19.63 18.35
C ASN A 376 -10.60 19.75 16.96
N ASN A 377 -9.90 18.71 16.49
CA ASN A 377 -9.08 18.81 15.27
C ASN A 377 -9.89 19.24 14.02
N ILE A 378 -9.69 20.48 13.56
CA ILE A 378 -10.35 21.06 12.37
C ILE A 378 -9.91 20.37 11.08
N SER A 379 -8.69 19.82 11.06
CA SER A 379 -8.20 19.05 9.90
C SER A 379 -9.14 17.87 9.61
N ASP A 380 -9.54 17.15 10.66
CA ASP A 380 -10.45 16.00 10.53
C ASP A 380 -11.81 16.43 9.96
N VAL A 381 -12.32 17.58 10.39
CA VAL A 381 -13.59 18.13 9.85
C VAL A 381 -13.46 18.51 8.37
N CYS A 382 -12.34 19.09 7.96
CA CYS A 382 -12.06 19.38 6.55
C CYS A 382 -12.00 18.09 5.72
N ASP A 383 -11.33 17.05 6.20
CA ASP A 383 -11.17 15.80 5.46
C ASP A 383 -12.47 15.00 5.41
N ASP A 384 -13.25 14.99 6.50
CA ASP A 384 -14.60 14.45 6.54
C ASP A 384 -15.53 15.18 5.55
N LEU A 385 -15.45 16.52 5.46
CA LEU A 385 -16.21 17.31 4.49
C LEU A 385 -15.81 17.03 3.03
N LYS A 386 -14.52 16.79 2.74
CA LYS A 386 -14.07 16.38 1.40
C LYS A 386 -14.62 15.00 1.05
N THR A 387 -14.54 14.05 1.98
CA THR A 387 -15.09 12.70 1.81
C THR A 387 -16.60 12.74 1.58
N LEU A 388 -17.31 13.59 2.34
CA LEU A 388 -18.75 13.82 2.16
C LEU A 388 -19.07 14.41 0.77
N LYS A 389 -18.27 15.38 0.31
CA LYS A 389 -18.40 15.97 -1.03
C LYS A 389 -18.26 14.90 -2.11
N GLU A 390 -17.21 14.08 -2.04
CA GLU A 390 -16.97 12.98 -2.97
C GLU A 390 -18.11 11.97 -2.95
N ALA A 391 -18.63 11.62 -1.76
CA ALA A 391 -19.75 10.70 -1.62
C ALA A 391 -21.04 11.23 -2.30
N LEU A 392 -21.37 12.52 -2.16
CA LEU A 392 -22.50 13.13 -2.88
C LEU A 392 -22.29 13.16 -4.38
N LEU A 393 -21.08 13.50 -4.84
CA LEU A 393 -20.75 13.52 -6.26
C LEU A 393 -20.78 12.12 -6.88
N SER A 394 -20.61 11.06 -6.07
CA SER A 394 -20.69 9.68 -6.52
C SER A 394 -22.10 9.21 -6.87
N PHE A 395 -23.15 9.98 -6.54
CA PHE A 395 -24.51 9.72 -6.99
C PHE A 395 -24.68 10.27 -8.40
N ASP A 396 -24.10 9.60 -9.38
CA ASP A 396 -23.98 10.08 -10.76
C ASP A 396 -25.18 9.69 -11.64
N GLU A 397 -25.72 8.51 -11.40
CA GLU A 397 -26.84 7.92 -12.10
C GLU A 397 -28.18 8.66 -11.84
N PRO A 398 -29.05 8.83 -12.86
CA PRO A 398 -30.31 9.57 -12.71
C PRO A 398 -31.24 9.03 -11.61
N TYR A 399 -31.32 7.71 -11.47
CA TYR A 399 -32.14 7.08 -10.42
C TYR A 399 -31.57 7.33 -9.01
N GLU A 400 -30.25 7.44 -8.87
CA GLU A 400 -29.59 7.68 -7.58
C GLU A 400 -29.87 9.10 -7.10
N LYS A 401 -29.75 10.08 -8.02
CA LYS A 401 -30.09 11.49 -7.74
C LYS A 401 -31.54 11.66 -7.33
N GLU A 402 -32.47 11.04 -8.07
CA GLU A 402 -33.90 11.10 -7.74
C GLU A 402 -34.20 10.39 -6.41
N LEU A 403 -33.59 9.22 -6.18
CA LEU A 403 -33.74 8.50 -4.91
C LEU A 403 -33.26 9.35 -3.74
N PHE A 404 -32.10 9.99 -3.87
CA PHE A 404 -31.54 10.87 -2.83
C PHE A 404 -32.49 12.03 -2.49
N GLU A 405 -33.11 12.65 -3.50
CA GLU A 405 -34.10 13.71 -3.27
C GLU A 405 -35.36 13.20 -2.56
N ILE A 406 -35.87 12.03 -2.95
CA ILE A 406 -37.04 11.40 -2.31
C ILE A 406 -36.76 11.06 -0.83
N LEU A 407 -35.54 10.61 -0.53
CA LEU A 407 -35.13 10.21 0.81
C LEU A 407 -34.99 11.37 1.81
N LYS A 408 -35.05 12.63 1.36
CA LYS A 408 -35.19 13.80 2.25
C LYS A 408 -36.50 13.80 3.03
N ASN A 409 -37.49 13.01 2.61
CA ASN A 409 -38.72 12.77 3.36
C ASN A 409 -38.59 11.54 4.26
N ASP A 410 -38.74 11.71 5.57
CA ASP A 410 -38.59 10.64 6.57
C ASP A 410 -39.49 9.42 6.32
N ASN A 411 -40.72 9.62 5.84
CA ASN A 411 -41.64 8.51 5.54
C ASN A 411 -41.14 7.69 4.34
N GLN A 412 -40.60 8.36 3.32
CA GLN A 412 -40.01 7.67 2.17
C GLN A 412 -38.70 6.97 2.55
N LYS A 413 -37.89 7.59 3.41
CA LYS A 413 -36.68 6.97 3.96
C LYS A 413 -36.99 5.65 4.66
N GLN A 414 -37.95 5.65 5.58
CA GLN A 414 -38.39 4.43 6.26
C GLN A 414 -38.95 3.38 5.29
N ARG A 415 -39.71 3.80 4.26
CA ARG A 415 -40.21 2.90 3.21
C ARG A 415 -39.05 2.21 2.49
N TRP A 416 -38.04 2.96 2.05
CA TRP A 416 -36.89 2.42 1.31
C TRP A 416 -35.98 1.55 2.18
N GLU A 417 -35.78 1.90 3.46
CA GLU A 417 -35.09 1.03 4.43
C GLU A 417 -35.77 -0.34 4.57
N ASN A 418 -37.11 -0.34 4.64
CA ASN A 418 -37.90 -1.57 4.69
C ASN A 418 -37.81 -2.39 3.41
N ILE A 419 -37.82 -1.73 2.24
CA ILE A 419 -37.62 -2.38 0.93
C ILE A 419 -36.23 -3.03 0.87
N LEU A 420 -35.19 -2.29 1.20
CA LEU A 420 -33.81 -2.77 1.21
C LEU A 420 -33.64 -3.98 2.14
N THR A 421 -34.26 -3.93 3.32
CA THR A 421 -34.25 -5.04 4.28
C THR A 421 -34.93 -6.29 3.73
N LYS A 422 -36.07 -6.14 3.03
CA LYS A 422 -36.76 -7.25 2.35
C LYS A 422 -35.91 -7.84 1.23
N ILE A 423 -35.29 -6.99 0.41
CA ILE A 423 -34.40 -7.41 -0.69
C ILE A 423 -33.21 -8.21 -0.12
N LYS A 424 -32.49 -7.68 0.87
CA LYS A 424 -31.36 -8.37 1.50
C LYS A 424 -31.75 -9.73 2.08
N ARG A 425 -32.96 -9.85 2.66
CA ARG A 425 -33.49 -11.13 3.16
C ARG A 425 -33.74 -12.15 2.05
N ILE A 426 -34.22 -11.71 0.89
CA ILE A 426 -34.47 -12.58 -0.27
C ILE A 426 -33.14 -12.98 -0.92
N GLN A 427 -32.22 -12.03 -1.08
CA GLN A 427 -30.86 -12.25 -1.57
C GLN A 427 -30.10 -13.28 -0.72
N LYS A 428 -30.23 -13.22 0.61
CA LYS A 428 -29.64 -14.24 1.49
C LYS A 428 -30.12 -15.65 1.14
N LYS A 429 -31.43 -15.84 0.95
CA LYS A 429 -32.01 -17.14 0.55
C LYS A 429 -31.60 -17.57 -0.85
N TYR A 430 -31.40 -16.60 -1.73
CA TYR A 430 -30.92 -16.84 -3.09
C TYR A 430 -29.50 -17.41 -3.05
N ASN A 431 -28.61 -16.76 -2.30
CA ASN A 431 -27.21 -17.19 -2.13
C ASN A 431 -27.12 -18.56 -1.42
N GLU A 432 -27.99 -18.83 -0.44
CA GLU A 432 -28.13 -20.16 0.18
C GLU A 432 -28.51 -21.23 -0.85
N SER A 433 -29.48 -20.92 -1.73
CA SER A 433 -29.92 -21.83 -2.80
C SER A 433 -28.83 -22.04 -3.85
N GLU A 434 -28.10 -20.99 -4.20
CA GLU A 434 -26.98 -21.05 -5.14
C GLU A 434 -25.82 -21.90 -4.61
N GLY A 435 -25.51 -21.80 -3.31
CA GLY A 435 -24.52 -22.65 -2.65
C GLY A 435 -24.84 -24.14 -2.76
N ILE A 436 -26.13 -24.53 -2.67
CA ILE A 436 -26.57 -25.93 -2.82
C ILE A 436 -26.41 -26.42 -4.27
N LEU A 437 -26.60 -25.53 -5.24
CA LEU A 437 -26.52 -25.84 -6.68
C LEU A 437 -25.07 -25.91 -7.21
N LEU A 438 -24.09 -25.50 -6.41
CA LEU A 438 -22.71 -25.36 -6.82
C LEU A 438 -22.12 -26.72 -7.22
N GLY A 439 -21.67 -26.82 -8.48
CA GLY A 439 -21.16 -28.07 -9.05
C GLY A 439 -22.21 -29.10 -9.46
N LYS A 440 -23.52 -28.76 -9.42
CA LYS A 440 -24.62 -29.64 -9.85
C LYS A 440 -25.15 -29.23 -11.22
N LYS A 441 -25.29 -30.19 -12.14
CA LYS A 441 -25.90 -29.96 -13.45
C LYS A 441 -27.34 -30.46 -13.48
N ILE A 442 -28.29 -29.54 -13.48
CA ILE A 442 -29.71 -29.86 -13.57
C ILE A 442 -30.18 -29.80 -15.02
N THR A 443 -30.86 -30.85 -15.46
CA THR A 443 -31.43 -30.95 -16.81
C THR A 443 -32.92 -31.28 -16.69
N LEU A 444 -33.75 -30.42 -17.25
CA LEU A 444 -35.19 -30.64 -17.40
C LEU A 444 -35.47 -31.06 -18.84
N ILE A 445 -35.98 -32.28 -19.02
CA ILE A 445 -36.47 -32.77 -20.31
C ILE A 445 -37.81 -32.07 -20.54
N ASP A 446 -37.91 -31.30 -21.62
CA ASP A 446 -39.02 -30.38 -21.97
C ASP A 446 -39.14 -29.17 -21.02
N LYS A 447 -38.24 -28.19 -21.18
CA LYS A 447 -38.14 -26.94 -20.38
C LYS A 447 -39.44 -26.11 -20.23
N TYR A 448 -40.49 -26.41 -21.00
CA TYR A 448 -41.71 -25.60 -21.10
C TYR A 448 -42.94 -26.21 -20.39
N ASP A 449 -42.83 -27.42 -19.81
CA ASP A 449 -44.02 -28.15 -19.33
C ASP A 449 -44.42 -27.86 -17.87
N ILE A 450 -43.55 -27.29 -17.04
CA ILE A 450 -43.81 -27.14 -15.59
C ILE A 450 -43.24 -25.80 -15.10
N ASP A 451 -44.12 -24.90 -14.63
CA ASP A 451 -43.74 -23.66 -13.97
C ASP A 451 -43.17 -23.91 -12.56
N TYR A 452 -42.46 -22.93 -11.99
CA TYR A 452 -41.79 -23.12 -10.69
C TYR A 452 -42.77 -23.29 -9.52
N ILE A 453 -44.01 -22.77 -9.60
CA ILE A 453 -45.04 -22.92 -8.55
C ILE A 453 -45.48 -24.38 -8.53
N SER A 454 -45.88 -24.90 -9.69
CA SER A 454 -46.25 -26.29 -9.90
C SER A 454 -45.12 -27.25 -9.49
N ALA A 455 -43.87 -26.91 -9.84
CA ALA A 455 -42.70 -27.70 -9.45
C ALA A 455 -42.50 -27.73 -7.93
N LEU A 456 -42.57 -26.59 -7.24
CA LEU A 456 -42.41 -26.51 -5.79
C LEU A 456 -43.53 -27.25 -5.04
N GLU A 457 -44.76 -27.24 -5.55
CA GLU A 457 -45.86 -28.04 -5.02
C GLU A 457 -45.65 -29.55 -5.20
N ILE A 458 -45.10 -29.97 -6.33
CA ILE A 458 -44.75 -31.38 -6.56
C ILE A 458 -43.61 -31.78 -5.61
N ILE A 459 -42.59 -30.94 -5.46
CA ILE A 459 -41.43 -31.18 -4.59
C ILE A 459 -41.86 -31.30 -3.12
N SER A 460 -42.79 -30.45 -2.64
CA SER A 460 -43.29 -30.53 -1.27
C SER A 460 -43.99 -31.86 -0.99
N LYS A 461 -44.84 -32.33 -1.92
CA LYS A 461 -45.50 -33.65 -1.87
C LYS A 461 -44.49 -34.80 -1.86
N ILE A 462 -43.44 -34.72 -2.69
CA ILE A 462 -42.36 -35.72 -2.71
C ILE A 462 -41.61 -35.73 -1.38
N THR A 463 -41.33 -34.55 -0.82
CA THR A 463 -40.57 -34.39 0.44
C THR A 463 -41.34 -35.00 1.62
N GLU A 464 -42.65 -34.75 1.70
CA GLU A 464 -43.51 -35.31 2.74
C GLU A 464 -43.57 -36.84 2.68
N GLN A 465 -43.65 -37.41 1.48
CA GLN A 465 -43.62 -38.86 1.28
C GLN A 465 -42.24 -39.47 1.55
N ALA A 466 -41.14 -38.76 1.26
CA ALA A 466 -39.79 -39.23 1.54
C ALA A 466 -39.53 -39.32 3.06
N LYS A 467 -40.00 -38.32 3.83
CA LYS A 467 -39.94 -38.32 5.31
C LYS A 467 -40.66 -39.52 5.92
N ASN A 468 -41.82 -39.88 5.38
CA ASN A 468 -42.60 -41.04 5.85
C ASN A 468 -41.96 -42.40 5.50
N ASN A 469 -40.90 -42.43 4.68
CA ASN A 469 -40.30 -43.66 4.13
C ASN A 469 -38.79 -43.82 4.46
N GLY A 470 -38.27 -43.11 5.47
CA GLY A 470 -36.88 -43.22 5.90
C GLY A 470 -35.87 -42.74 4.83
N ASP A 471 -36.12 -41.56 4.27
CA ASP A 471 -35.25 -40.81 3.34
C ASP A 471 -35.00 -41.45 1.96
N LYS A 472 -35.73 -42.52 1.63
CA LYS A 472 -35.56 -43.24 0.35
C LYS A 472 -36.71 -42.98 -0.63
N VAL A 473 -36.38 -42.43 -1.79
CA VAL A 473 -37.28 -42.35 -2.96
C VAL A 473 -37.17 -43.67 -3.74
N LYS A 474 -37.62 -44.80 -3.17
CA LYS A 474 -37.38 -46.14 -3.76
C LYS A 474 -38.06 -46.33 -5.13
N LYS A 475 -37.32 -46.92 -6.09
CA LYS A 475 -37.81 -47.42 -7.41
C LYS A 475 -39.07 -48.29 -7.33
N GLY A 476 -39.28 -49.03 -6.23
CA GLY A 476 -40.43 -49.92 -6.04
C GLY A 476 -41.74 -49.24 -5.61
N LEU A 477 -41.69 -48.01 -5.10
CA LEU A 477 -42.87 -47.25 -4.65
C LEU A 477 -43.37 -46.25 -5.70
N ARG A 478 -42.75 -46.23 -6.90
CA ARG A 478 -43.21 -45.42 -8.04
C ARG A 478 -44.69 -45.66 -8.35
N LEU A 479 -45.22 -46.85 -8.10
CA LEU A 479 -46.62 -47.23 -8.30
C LEU A 479 -47.62 -46.53 -7.36
N LEU A 480 -47.18 -45.90 -6.27
CA LEU A 480 -48.03 -45.12 -5.35
C LEU A 480 -48.00 -43.61 -5.63
N LEU A 481 -47.13 -43.15 -6.53
CA LEU A 481 -47.03 -41.74 -6.90
C LEU A 481 -48.10 -41.37 -7.93
N ASN A 482 -48.69 -40.18 -7.80
CA ASN A 482 -49.58 -39.62 -8.82
C ASN A 482 -48.83 -39.45 -10.16
N LEU A 483 -49.56 -39.49 -11.28
CA LEU A 483 -49.02 -39.44 -12.66
C LEU A 483 -48.07 -38.26 -12.87
N ASP A 484 -48.40 -37.09 -12.31
CA ASP A 484 -47.61 -35.86 -12.48
C ASP A 484 -46.27 -35.93 -11.75
N VAL A 485 -46.24 -36.52 -10.55
CA VAL A 485 -45.01 -36.73 -9.77
C VAL A 485 -44.07 -37.70 -10.50
N ARG A 486 -44.62 -38.76 -11.11
CA ARG A 486 -43.81 -39.71 -11.90
C ARG A 486 -43.23 -39.06 -13.16
N LYS A 487 -44.02 -38.23 -13.85
CA LYS A 487 -43.56 -37.48 -15.01
C LYS A 487 -42.45 -36.52 -14.61
N PHE A 488 -42.62 -35.76 -13.53
CA PHE A 488 -41.61 -34.83 -13.00
C PHE A 488 -40.29 -35.54 -12.66
N ILE A 489 -40.32 -36.64 -11.90
CA ILE A 489 -39.11 -37.40 -11.53
C ILE A 489 -38.40 -37.97 -12.77
N LYS A 490 -39.13 -38.44 -13.79
CA LYS A 490 -38.55 -38.94 -15.05
C LYS A 490 -37.94 -37.83 -15.91
N LYS A 491 -38.57 -36.65 -15.91
CA LYS A 491 -38.15 -35.51 -16.74
C LYS A 491 -37.01 -34.71 -16.11
N THR A 492 -36.80 -34.79 -14.80
CA THR A 492 -35.74 -34.05 -14.11
C THR A 492 -34.51 -34.92 -13.84
N LYS A 493 -33.34 -34.45 -14.26
CA LYS A 493 -32.05 -35.12 -14.04
C LYS A 493 -31.06 -34.21 -13.32
N ILE A 494 -30.31 -34.77 -12.37
CA ILE A 494 -29.16 -34.14 -11.71
C ILE A 494 -27.92 -34.93 -12.10
N ASP A 495 -26.93 -34.26 -12.70
CA ASP A 495 -25.70 -34.87 -13.21
C ASP A 495 -25.97 -36.08 -14.14
N GLY A 496 -27.07 -35.99 -14.89
CA GLY A 496 -27.53 -37.03 -15.82
C GLY A 496 -28.32 -38.19 -15.19
N LYS A 497 -28.51 -38.20 -13.86
CA LYS A 497 -29.24 -39.23 -13.10
C LYS A 497 -30.62 -38.76 -12.67
N GLU A 498 -31.58 -39.68 -12.57
CA GLU A 498 -32.91 -39.41 -12.01
C GLU A 498 -32.84 -39.17 -10.49
N ILE A 499 -33.84 -38.49 -9.95
CA ILE A 499 -33.99 -38.22 -8.51
C ILE A 499 -34.11 -39.54 -7.73
N CYS A 500 -33.23 -39.77 -6.74
CA CYS A 500 -33.16 -41.04 -6.01
C CYS A 500 -33.19 -40.89 -4.48
N ASN A 501 -32.80 -39.75 -3.91
CA ASN A 501 -32.69 -39.56 -2.46
C ASN A 501 -33.15 -38.15 -2.03
N ASN A 502 -33.16 -37.89 -0.71
CA ASN A 502 -33.55 -36.60 -0.16
C ASN A 502 -32.62 -35.44 -0.56
N ASN A 503 -31.33 -35.70 -0.72
CA ASN A 503 -30.36 -34.71 -1.18
C ASN A 503 -30.63 -34.27 -2.64
N ASP A 504 -31.07 -35.18 -3.51
CA ASP A 504 -31.50 -34.86 -4.88
C ASP A 504 -32.77 -33.99 -4.88
N ILE A 505 -33.70 -34.25 -3.94
CA ILE A 505 -34.90 -33.43 -3.74
C ILE A 505 -34.50 -32.01 -3.28
N GLU A 506 -33.56 -31.89 -2.35
CA GLU A 506 -33.04 -30.61 -1.87
C GLU A 506 -32.38 -29.79 -2.98
N VAL A 507 -31.58 -30.42 -3.85
CA VAL A 507 -30.94 -29.77 -5.01
C VAL A 507 -31.99 -29.24 -6.00
N ILE A 508 -33.04 -30.03 -6.28
CA ILE A 508 -34.11 -29.60 -7.20
C ILE A 508 -35.00 -28.53 -6.55
N ASN A 509 -35.26 -28.64 -5.25
CA ASN A 509 -35.93 -27.60 -4.49
C ASN A 509 -35.16 -26.28 -4.58
N ALA A 510 -33.83 -26.31 -4.35
CA ALA A 510 -32.97 -25.14 -4.47
C ALA A 510 -33.01 -24.53 -5.88
N TYR A 511 -33.08 -25.35 -6.94
CA TYR A 511 -33.20 -24.88 -8.32
C TYR A 511 -34.49 -24.07 -8.58
N PHE A 512 -35.64 -24.63 -8.23
CA PHE A 512 -36.92 -23.93 -8.44
C PHE A 512 -37.11 -22.78 -7.43
N LEU A 513 -36.57 -22.90 -6.23
CA LEU A 513 -36.56 -21.82 -5.25
C LEU A 513 -35.73 -20.65 -5.75
N LYS A 514 -34.58 -20.89 -6.40
CA LYS A 514 -33.76 -19.85 -7.04
C LYS A 514 -34.59 -19.05 -8.06
N ILE A 515 -35.27 -19.73 -8.99
CA ILE A 515 -36.14 -19.10 -10.00
C ILE A 515 -37.27 -18.28 -9.34
N LYS A 516 -37.88 -18.81 -8.27
CA LYS A 516 -38.88 -18.08 -7.50
C LYS A 516 -38.31 -16.80 -6.88
N LEU A 517 -37.15 -16.89 -6.22
CA LEU A 517 -36.52 -15.76 -5.55
C LEU A 517 -36.08 -14.68 -6.56
N GLU A 518 -35.64 -15.05 -7.76
CA GLU A 518 -35.37 -14.09 -8.86
C GLU A 518 -36.63 -13.30 -9.23
N ASN A 519 -37.76 -14.00 -9.41
CA ASN A 519 -39.03 -13.34 -9.68
C ASN A 519 -39.50 -12.46 -8.52
N ASP A 520 -39.34 -12.91 -7.27
CA ASP A 520 -39.68 -12.13 -6.08
C ASP A 520 -38.83 -10.84 -6.01
N LEU A 521 -37.53 -10.91 -6.33
CA LEU A 521 -36.63 -9.75 -6.41
C LEU A 521 -37.06 -8.80 -7.52
N LYS A 522 -37.29 -9.29 -8.75
CA LYS A 522 -37.76 -8.47 -9.88
C LYS A 522 -39.06 -7.74 -9.54
N ASN A 523 -40.03 -8.45 -8.96
CA ASN A 523 -41.32 -7.87 -8.58
C ASN A 523 -41.18 -6.76 -7.53
N ILE A 524 -40.41 -7.01 -6.46
CA ILE A 524 -40.17 -5.99 -5.43
C ILE A 524 -39.45 -4.78 -6.03
N TRP A 525 -38.48 -5.02 -6.90
CA TRP A 525 -37.72 -3.99 -7.58
C TRP A 525 -38.63 -3.09 -8.41
N GLU A 526 -39.37 -3.67 -9.37
CA GLU A 526 -40.27 -2.94 -10.26
C GLU A 526 -41.32 -2.15 -9.46
N GLN A 527 -41.94 -2.77 -8.45
CA GLN A 527 -42.92 -2.11 -7.59
C GLN A 527 -42.33 -0.94 -6.78
N SER A 528 -41.07 -1.04 -6.37
CA SER A 528 -40.41 0.01 -5.58
C SER A 528 -40.14 1.26 -6.43
N PHE A 529 -39.76 1.07 -7.70
CA PHE A 529 -39.46 2.14 -8.65
C PHE A 529 -40.67 2.64 -9.46
N GLN A 530 -41.87 2.07 -9.28
CA GLN A 530 -43.07 2.48 -10.03
C GLN A 530 -43.40 3.97 -9.92
N SER A 531 -43.16 4.59 -8.76
CA SER A 531 -43.42 6.01 -8.50
C SER A 531 -42.27 6.94 -8.91
N MET A 532 -41.13 6.41 -9.35
CA MET A 532 -39.98 7.19 -9.78
C MET A 532 -40.00 7.43 -11.29
N VAL A 533 -39.52 8.60 -11.70
CA VAL A 533 -39.38 9.00 -13.09
C VAL A 533 -38.21 8.25 -13.74
N ASN A 534 -37.06 8.24 -13.07
CA ASN A 534 -35.84 7.58 -13.52
C ASN A 534 -35.76 6.18 -12.90
N LYS A 535 -36.16 5.18 -13.67
CA LYS A 535 -36.15 3.77 -13.25
C LYS A 535 -34.83 3.11 -13.65
N LYS A 536 -34.23 2.36 -12.72
CA LYS A 536 -33.11 1.47 -13.02
C LYS A 536 -33.68 0.12 -13.45
N GLU A 537 -33.52 -0.23 -14.72
CA GLU A 537 -33.96 -1.52 -15.24
C GLU A 537 -32.98 -2.62 -14.82
N LEU A 538 -33.51 -3.82 -14.57
CA LEU A 538 -32.71 -5.01 -14.28
C LEU A 538 -32.38 -5.73 -15.60
N SER A 539 -31.21 -6.35 -15.67
CA SER A 539 -30.83 -7.19 -16.81
C SER A 539 -31.79 -8.37 -17.01
N ASP A 540 -31.97 -8.73 -18.29
CA ASP A 540 -32.65 -9.95 -18.71
C ASP A 540 -31.73 -10.75 -19.66
N PRO A 541 -31.24 -11.95 -19.27
CA PRO A 541 -31.54 -12.67 -18.03
C PRO A 541 -30.99 -11.99 -16.77
N PHE A 542 -31.66 -12.23 -15.64
CA PHE A 542 -31.30 -11.64 -14.34
C PHE A 542 -29.86 -11.96 -13.95
N ASN A 543 -29.08 -10.93 -13.66
CA ASN A 543 -27.72 -11.04 -13.16
C ASN A 543 -27.65 -10.66 -11.68
N ILE A 544 -27.40 -11.65 -10.82
CA ILE A 544 -27.30 -11.40 -9.37
C ILE A 544 -26.18 -10.43 -9.04
N VAL A 545 -25.00 -10.53 -9.69
CA VAL A 545 -23.82 -9.70 -9.37
C VAL A 545 -24.09 -8.23 -9.67
N GLU A 546 -24.75 -7.97 -10.80
CA GLU A 546 -25.20 -6.61 -11.15
C GLU A 546 -26.19 -6.08 -10.12
N PHE A 547 -27.15 -6.93 -9.72
CA PHE A 547 -28.12 -6.58 -8.69
C PHE A 547 -27.46 -6.27 -7.34
N GLU A 548 -26.43 -7.03 -6.91
CA GLU A 548 -25.69 -6.75 -5.68
C GLU A 548 -25.05 -5.35 -5.73
N GLY A 549 -24.44 -4.98 -6.85
CA GLY A 549 -23.85 -3.65 -7.03
C GLY A 549 -24.90 -2.52 -6.94
N ILE A 550 -26.08 -2.74 -7.50
CA ILE A 550 -27.20 -1.80 -7.39
C ILE A 550 -27.67 -1.67 -5.92
N ILE A 551 -27.77 -2.77 -5.19
CA ILE A 551 -28.15 -2.79 -3.78
C ILE A 551 -27.13 -2.08 -2.91
N ASP A 552 -25.84 -2.21 -3.22
CA ASP A 552 -24.77 -1.45 -2.54
C ASP A 552 -24.90 0.04 -2.80
N SER A 553 -25.14 0.46 -4.04
CA SER A 553 -25.45 1.86 -4.37
C SER A 553 -26.64 2.39 -3.57
N MET A 554 -27.76 1.66 -3.54
CA MET A 554 -28.92 2.03 -2.74
C MET A 554 -28.62 2.14 -1.25
N ASN A 555 -27.83 1.19 -0.71
CA ASN A 555 -27.45 1.19 0.68
C ASN A 555 -26.66 2.46 1.04
N ARG A 556 -25.72 2.87 0.18
CA ARG A 556 -24.96 4.13 0.35
C ARG A 556 -25.90 5.35 0.38
N ILE A 557 -26.87 5.41 -0.53
CA ILE A 557 -27.79 6.56 -0.63
C ILE A 557 -28.74 6.61 0.59
N ILE A 558 -29.34 5.47 0.96
CA ILE A 558 -30.33 5.38 2.06
C ILE A 558 -29.69 5.75 3.41
N TYR A 559 -28.47 5.27 3.66
CA TYR A 559 -27.79 5.50 4.94
C TYR A 559 -26.87 6.72 4.95
N PHE A 560 -26.76 7.45 3.84
CA PHE A 560 -25.87 8.60 3.68
C PHE A 560 -25.92 9.58 4.86
N GLU A 561 -27.10 10.04 5.25
CA GLU A 561 -27.25 10.99 6.36
C GLU A 561 -26.83 10.40 7.71
N LYS A 562 -27.17 9.13 7.94
CA LYS A 562 -26.88 8.42 9.19
C LYS A 562 -25.38 8.22 9.36
N ASP A 563 -24.70 7.82 8.28
CA ASP A 563 -23.26 7.58 8.27
C ASP A 563 -22.47 8.88 8.52
N ASN A 564 -23.06 10.03 8.20
CA ASN A 564 -22.44 11.35 8.36
C ASN A 564 -23.01 12.19 9.53
N ILE A 565 -23.75 11.56 10.47
CA ILE A 565 -24.36 12.27 11.61
C ILE A 565 -23.32 12.86 12.57
N LYS A 566 -22.16 12.20 12.71
CA LYS A 566 -21.05 12.68 13.56
C LYS A 566 -20.48 13.97 12.99
N LEU A 567 -20.22 14.02 11.69
CA LEU A 567 -19.74 15.21 11.00
C LEU A 567 -20.74 16.37 11.14
N ASN A 568 -22.04 16.09 10.95
CA ASN A 568 -23.10 17.09 11.15
C ASN A 568 -23.06 17.71 12.56
N THR A 569 -22.93 16.87 13.59
CA THR A 569 -22.79 17.32 14.99
C THR A 569 -21.52 18.15 15.19
N ASN A 570 -20.38 17.70 14.64
CA ASN A 570 -19.12 18.42 14.72
C ASN A 570 -19.23 19.83 14.11
N ILE A 571 -19.78 19.96 12.90
CA ILE A 571 -19.96 21.24 12.22
C ILE A 571 -20.87 22.17 13.05
N LYS A 572 -21.97 21.65 13.60
CA LYS A 572 -22.88 22.40 14.47
C LYS A 572 -22.19 22.94 15.72
N ASN A 573 -21.26 22.19 16.31
CA ASN A 573 -20.55 22.59 17.52
C ASN A 573 -19.69 23.86 17.34
N TYR A 574 -19.19 24.11 16.13
CA TYR A 574 -18.44 25.34 15.83
C TYR A 574 -19.32 26.60 15.74
N LYS A 575 -20.64 26.44 15.60
CA LYS A 575 -21.62 27.54 15.49
C LYS A 575 -21.34 28.54 14.35
N LEU A 576 -20.51 28.16 13.37
CA LEU A 576 -20.13 29.00 12.23
C LEU A 576 -21.27 29.19 11.22
N PHE A 577 -22.22 28.25 11.19
CA PHE A 577 -23.35 28.24 10.28
C PHE A 577 -24.66 28.35 11.05
N LYS A 578 -25.63 29.11 10.52
CA LYS A 578 -26.98 29.21 11.10
C LYS A 578 -27.75 27.89 10.96
N GLU A 579 -27.65 27.30 9.78
CA GLU A 579 -28.26 26.02 9.43
C GLU A 579 -27.17 25.15 8.81
N VAL A 580 -27.17 23.87 9.18
CA VAL A 580 -26.22 22.88 8.69
C VAL A 580 -27.00 21.88 7.86
N ASN A 581 -26.68 21.83 6.56
CA ASN A 581 -27.32 20.91 5.62
C ASN A 581 -26.27 20.09 4.88
N ILE A 582 -25.89 18.95 5.47
CA ILE A 582 -24.91 18.03 4.89
C ILE A 582 -25.45 17.27 3.65
N LEU A 583 -26.70 17.50 3.25
CA LEU A 583 -27.30 16.92 2.03
C LEU A 583 -27.23 17.88 0.84
N ASP A 584 -26.75 19.11 1.04
CA ASP A 584 -26.62 20.12 0.00
C ASP A 584 -25.15 20.33 -0.37
N LEU A 585 -24.82 20.06 -1.63
CA LEU A 585 -23.47 20.23 -2.17
C LEU A 585 -22.99 21.68 -2.03
N SER A 586 -23.87 22.67 -2.24
CA SER A 586 -23.54 24.09 -2.10
C SER A 586 -23.16 24.43 -0.66
N PHE A 587 -23.91 23.90 0.32
CA PHE A 587 -23.55 24.05 1.73
C PHE A 587 -22.17 23.45 2.02
N ILE A 588 -21.87 22.26 1.49
CA ILE A 588 -20.59 21.58 1.74
C ILE A 588 -19.41 22.35 1.14
N GLU A 589 -19.54 22.88 -0.07
CA GLU A 589 -18.50 23.69 -0.70
C GLU A 589 -18.24 24.98 0.07
N ASN A 590 -19.30 25.64 0.54
CA ASN A 590 -19.19 26.80 1.41
C ASN A 590 -18.56 26.43 2.77
N ALA A 591 -18.94 25.29 3.34
CA ALA A 591 -18.40 24.81 4.60
C ALA A 591 -16.91 24.51 4.49
N LEU A 592 -16.48 23.81 3.43
CA LEU A 592 -15.07 23.56 3.12
C LEU A 592 -14.27 24.85 3.01
N THR A 593 -14.80 25.86 2.33
CA THR A 593 -14.14 27.16 2.19
C THR A 593 -13.96 27.84 3.56
N VAL A 594 -15.00 27.81 4.40
CA VAL A 594 -14.94 28.38 5.76
C VAL A 594 -13.95 27.62 6.64
N PHE A 595 -13.96 26.29 6.62
CA PHE A 595 -13.05 25.47 7.42
C PHE A 595 -11.61 25.50 6.89
N ASP A 596 -11.35 25.66 5.59
CA ASP A 596 -10.00 25.87 5.04
C ASP A 596 -9.40 27.22 5.50
N ASN A 597 -10.23 28.26 5.47
CA ASN A 597 -9.87 29.56 6.01
C ASN A 597 -9.61 29.50 7.51
N PHE A 598 -10.38 28.69 8.24
CA PHE A 598 -10.15 28.46 9.66
C PHE A 598 -8.86 27.66 9.91
N LEU A 599 -8.63 26.58 9.17
CA LEU A 599 -7.42 25.75 9.26
C LEU A 599 -6.15 26.56 8.97
N SER A 600 -6.24 27.53 8.06
CA SER A 600 -5.14 28.44 7.73
C SER A 600 -4.65 29.25 8.93
N TYR A 601 -5.50 29.51 9.93
CA TYR A 601 -5.05 30.11 11.19
C TYR A 601 -4.02 29.24 11.91
N PHE A 602 -4.27 27.94 12.02
CA PHE A 602 -3.35 27.01 12.69
C PHE A 602 -2.09 26.78 11.89
N LYS A 603 -2.22 26.58 10.56
CA LYS A 603 -1.07 26.43 9.67
C LYS A 603 -0.14 27.64 9.72
N SER A 604 -0.68 28.86 9.73
CA SER A 604 0.15 30.07 9.85
C SER A 604 1.00 30.09 11.13
N ASN A 605 0.47 29.61 12.25
CA ASN A 605 1.22 29.49 13.50
C ASN A 605 2.26 28.36 13.46
N GLU A 606 1.94 27.25 12.80
CA GLU A 606 2.86 26.13 12.60
C GLU A 606 4.09 26.55 11.77
N TYR A 607 3.87 27.20 10.62
CA TYR A 607 4.97 27.73 9.80
C TYR A 607 5.74 28.84 10.53
N GLU A 608 5.09 29.71 11.31
CA GLU A 608 5.80 30.70 12.15
C GLU A 608 6.77 30.01 13.11
N ASN A 609 6.31 28.95 13.80
CA ASN A 609 7.13 28.19 14.73
C ASN A 609 8.27 27.47 14.02
N LEU A 610 8.01 26.88 12.84
CA LEU A 610 9.02 26.24 12.01
C LEU A 610 10.11 27.23 11.59
N ILE A 611 9.73 28.37 11.02
CA ILE A 611 10.65 29.44 10.59
C ILE A 611 11.46 29.97 11.78
N SER A 612 10.81 30.19 12.92
CA SER A 612 11.47 30.64 14.15
C SER A 612 12.45 29.60 14.71
N GLY A 613 12.09 28.32 14.64
CA GLY A 613 12.97 27.20 15.00
C GLY A 613 14.21 27.12 14.13
N ILE A 614 14.04 27.26 12.80
CA ILE A 614 15.15 27.31 11.84
C ILE A 614 16.06 28.52 12.16
N ALA A 615 15.50 29.71 12.37
CA ALA A 615 16.30 30.88 12.73
C ALA A 615 17.10 30.67 14.02
N SER A 616 16.46 30.10 15.05
CA SER A 616 17.09 29.85 16.36
C SER A 616 18.23 28.83 16.27
N SER A 617 18.18 27.88 15.32
CA SER A 617 19.25 26.90 15.11
C SER A 617 20.60 27.54 14.69
N PHE A 618 20.57 28.75 14.13
CA PHE A 618 21.76 29.51 13.75
C PHE A 618 22.29 30.44 14.86
N GLU A 619 21.59 30.58 15.98
CA GLU A 619 21.95 31.46 17.10
C GLU A 619 22.76 30.72 18.19
N LYS A 620 23.94 30.20 17.84
CA LYS A 620 24.80 29.46 18.77
C LYS A 620 25.79 30.39 19.51
N ALA A 621 26.49 29.85 20.53
CA ALA A 621 27.57 30.58 21.18
C ALA A 621 28.72 30.86 20.19
N ASN A 622 29.36 32.04 20.31
CA ASN A 622 30.47 32.47 19.45
C ASN A 622 30.14 32.48 17.95
N THR A 623 28.90 32.82 17.58
CA THR A 623 28.44 32.87 16.19
C THR A 623 29.02 34.04 15.41
N HIS A 624 29.43 33.78 14.17
CA HIS A 624 29.90 34.84 13.26
C HIS A 624 28.78 35.83 12.90
N LYS A 625 29.13 37.10 12.71
CA LYS A 625 28.17 38.20 12.44
C LYS A 625 27.24 37.91 11.26
N LYS A 626 27.74 37.32 10.17
CA LYS A 626 26.92 36.94 9.00
C LYS A 626 25.87 35.87 9.33
N THR A 627 26.20 34.91 10.19
CA THR A 627 25.27 33.86 10.63
C THR A 627 24.18 34.44 11.54
N LEU A 628 24.51 35.41 12.41
CA LEU A 628 23.51 36.17 13.17
C LEU A 628 22.58 37.00 12.27
N LEU A 629 23.12 37.62 11.21
CA LEU A 629 22.32 38.32 10.21
C LEU A 629 21.38 37.36 9.47
N LEU A 630 21.86 36.17 9.10
CA LEU A 630 21.02 35.12 8.50
C LEU A 630 19.83 34.78 9.41
N ALA A 631 20.07 34.48 10.69
CA ALA A 631 19.01 34.21 11.66
C ALA A 631 18.00 35.37 11.77
N THR A 632 18.48 36.61 11.76
CA THR A 632 17.64 37.81 11.78
C THR A 632 16.77 37.91 10.53
N TYR A 633 17.34 37.71 9.34
CA TYR A 633 16.60 37.78 8.08
C TYR A 633 15.57 36.65 7.93
N ILE A 634 15.85 35.46 8.50
CA ILE A 634 14.86 34.38 8.60
C ILE A 634 13.69 34.79 9.49
N LYS A 635 13.94 35.39 10.67
CA LYS A 635 12.87 35.91 11.55
C LYS A 635 12.03 37.01 10.89
N GLU A 636 12.70 37.90 10.15
CA GLU A 636 12.08 38.95 9.33
C GLU A 636 11.36 38.41 8.08
N LYS A 637 11.57 37.14 7.74
CA LYS A 637 11.02 36.47 6.54
C LYS A 637 11.40 37.17 5.24
N ASN A 638 12.63 37.71 5.18
CA ASN A 638 13.16 38.44 4.03
C ASN A 638 13.93 37.51 3.08
N ILE A 639 13.23 36.93 2.10
CA ILE A 639 13.76 35.91 1.18
C ILE A 639 15.04 36.40 0.47
N ASP A 640 15.02 37.61 -0.10
CA ASP A 640 16.17 38.16 -0.86
C ASP A 640 17.44 38.22 0.00
N LYS A 641 17.33 38.74 1.22
CA LYS A 641 18.48 38.86 2.13
C LYS A 641 18.95 37.49 2.62
N ILE A 642 18.05 36.52 2.81
CA ILE A 642 18.41 35.16 3.21
C ILE A 642 19.27 34.50 2.12
N ILE A 643 18.85 34.59 0.85
CA ILE A 643 19.58 33.98 -0.28
C ILE A 643 20.97 34.58 -0.44
N VAL A 644 21.08 35.92 -0.37
CA VAL A 644 22.37 36.62 -0.45
C VAL A 644 23.27 36.19 0.72
N THR A 645 22.76 36.23 1.95
CA THR A 645 23.55 35.90 3.15
C THR A 645 23.98 34.44 3.17
N LYS A 646 23.14 33.51 2.67
CA LYS A 646 23.49 32.10 2.51
C LYS A 646 24.73 31.91 1.64
N LYS A 647 24.78 32.55 0.47
CA LYS A 647 25.96 32.49 -0.43
C LYS A 647 27.21 33.04 0.23
N GLU A 648 27.09 34.17 0.92
CA GLU A 648 28.20 34.76 1.65
C GLU A 648 28.73 33.86 2.78
N ILE A 649 27.87 33.07 3.41
CA ILE A 649 28.26 32.11 4.46
C ILE A 649 28.93 30.88 3.83
N GLN A 650 28.49 30.42 2.65
CA GLN A 650 29.15 29.33 1.92
C GLN A 650 30.60 29.70 1.57
N GLU A 651 30.82 30.92 1.07
CA GLU A 651 32.17 31.45 0.82
C GLU A 651 32.99 31.52 2.12
N LEU A 652 32.36 31.93 3.23
CA LEU A 652 33.01 32.01 4.53
C LEU A 652 33.37 30.62 5.09
N ASN A 653 32.57 29.59 4.81
CA ASN A 653 32.83 28.22 5.21
C ASN A 653 34.11 27.67 4.55
N GLU A 654 34.31 27.95 3.26
CA GLU A 654 35.55 27.60 2.56
C GLU A 654 36.77 28.30 3.16
N ARG A 655 36.63 29.59 3.53
CA ARG A 655 37.69 30.33 4.26
C ARG A 655 37.95 29.74 5.64
N LYS A 656 36.92 29.27 6.35
CA LYS A 656 37.05 28.64 7.67
C LYS A 656 37.80 27.31 7.60
N LYS A 657 37.58 26.48 6.57
CA LYS A 657 38.35 25.23 6.38
C LYS A 657 39.86 25.49 6.32
N LEU A 658 40.28 26.48 5.53
CA LEU A 658 41.67 26.92 5.45
C LEU A 658 42.22 27.41 6.79
N SER A 659 41.36 27.98 7.66
CA SER A 659 41.76 28.41 9.01
C SER A 659 41.92 27.25 10.01
N ILE A 660 41.28 26.10 9.76
CA ILE A 660 41.36 24.88 10.60
C ILE A 660 42.57 24.03 10.22
N GLU A 661 43.00 24.06 8.95
CA GLU A 661 44.20 23.37 8.44
C GLU A 661 45.51 23.94 9.01
N ARG A 662 45.44 25.09 9.68
CA ARG A 662 46.52 25.71 10.44
C ARG A 662 46.62 25.13 11.85
#